data_AF-A0A933F8E4-F1
#
_entry.id   AF-A0A933F8E4-F1
#
_cell.length_a   1.000
_cell.length_b   1.000
_cell.length_c   1.000
_cell.angle_alpha   90.00
_cell.angle_beta   90.00
_cell.angle_gamma   90.00
#
_symmetry.space_group_name_H-M   'P 1'
#
loop_
_entity.id
_entity.type
_entity.pdbx_description
1 polymer ?
#
loop_
_entity_poly.entity_id
_entity_poly.type
_entity_poly.pdbx_seq_one_letter_code
_entity_poly.pdbx_strand_id
1 'polypeptide(L)'
;MALVGRHLGVCVLFFLIGFSVYAYLPVRSHAEPSFDWGNPETPAGFLYQITDRKDAGTHFKTMIEDRREARGQAGSVVESAKSRLGWVIDKSWTVIWKLLSDLQNELSPVSAAGFLAGAFLCWRKNRRLFFFLILITVFNVAFFVKWGRESFLPAYVVATLFTASAIHYVLNLPFLRGAGDAPGGDAASAQARGAGANGLDSDGERTSSRAIRVWPFRPGAFPGRVDWRRIAWAVLVLIVPWTAFKNFYAVDRSQHYLAEPLATRIYLTLPDRAVFVPGLSWFNYYYSQDVARLRDDVTAVSVWDLLSADPPAWLTSRRFPDLNLPDPARYRFNTREQIADYIEETFRRNGAARPVVVEQNETFHEQTALDGRLRPYRNALLRYDPSPAPGVPDPGQRAAGPDGLGSKGAWRSLGATGAGPIRSGAFPGQRAAGANGLDSGGARQAPGAEFGEFKKFLEADLAQPGVAVDREWLTLPYFLIHSFRLYYHDARRYSEEREVLRLMNEFLGKRDAAWQLRMADNLILDGQAEEAGPYVETLRNSFAGSPEAWMAEGLLARAEGRPGDSIGPFLKAAALSPGDYRPHYELAGAYRQVGEPGKALPELDAAFKMVKNVRELSLVRRARIPDASIKESKQAN
;
A
#
# COMPACT_ATOMS: atom_id res chain seq x y z
N MET A 1 32.30 16.71 36.14
CA MET A 1 32.37 16.12 34.79
C MET A 1 32.38 14.58 34.78
N ALA A 2 33.11 13.90 35.67
CA ALA A 2 33.15 12.43 35.73
C ALA A 2 31.77 11.75 35.96
N LEU A 3 30.87 12.36 36.75
CA LEU A 3 29.53 11.83 37.01
C LEU A 3 28.63 11.87 35.75
N VAL A 4 28.75 12.93 34.94
CA VAL A 4 27.97 13.11 33.70
C VAL A 4 28.40 12.10 32.63
N GLY A 5 29.70 11.80 32.53
CA GLY A 5 30.21 10.76 31.64
C GLY A 5 29.72 9.36 32.00
N ARG A 6 29.62 9.05 33.30
CA ARG A 6 29.11 7.75 33.79
C ARG A 6 27.62 7.56 33.49
N HIS A 7 26.81 8.60 33.66
CA HIS A 7 25.38 8.54 33.31
C HIS A 7 25.15 8.49 31.79
N LEU A 8 25.95 9.23 31.01
CA LEU A 8 25.87 9.17 29.54
C LEU A 8 26.23 7.76 29.03
N GLY A 9 27.28 7.14 29.56
CA GLY A 9 27.65 5.77 29.21
C GLY A 9 26.54 4.75 29.49
N VAL A 10 25.85 4.88 30.63
CA VAL A 10 24.68 4.04 30.95
C VAL A 10 23.52 4.31 29.98
N CYS A 11 23.24 5.57 29.64
CA CYS A 11 22.21 5.91 28.65
C CYS A 11 22.53 5.36 27.26
N VAL A 12 23.78 5.48 26.81
CA VAL A 12 24.24 4.90 25.53
C VAL A 12 24.11 3.38 25.56
N LEU A 13 24.48 2.73 26.68
CA LEU A 13 24.31 1.29 26.84
C LEU A 13 22.83 0.88 26.70
N PHE A 14 21.91 1.53 27.43
CA PHE A 14 20.48 1.22 27.30
C PHE A 14 19.93 1.53 25.91
N PHE A 15 20.40 2.60 25.27
CA PHE A 15 20.06 2.91 23.89
C PHE A 15 20.52 1.78 22.96
N LEU A 16 21.77 1.33 23.07
CA LEU A 16 22.32 0.23 22.25
C LEU A 16 21.62 -1.10 22.53
N ILE A 17 21.25 -1.39 23.78
CA ILE A 17 20.44 -2.57 24.13
C ILE A 17 19.06 -2.49 23.46
N GLY A 18 18.38 -1.34 23.54
CA GLY A 18 17.10 -1.16 22.85
C GLY A 18 17.24 -1.26 21.32
N PHE A 19 18.33 -0.72 20.79
CA PHE A 19 18.64 -0.75 19.35
C PHE A 19 19.09 -2.15 18.88
N SER A 20 19.54 -3.02 19.78
CA SER A 20 20.01 -4.37 19.44
C SER A 20 18.92 -5.25 18.83
N VAL A 21 17.63 -4.93 19.03
CA VAL A 21 16.52 -5.61 18.36
C VAL A 21 16.65 -5.55 16.83
N TYR A 22 17.23 -4.47 16.28
CA TYR A 22 17.50 -4.37 14.85
C TYR A 22 18.57 -5.35 14.35
N ALA A 23 19.44 -5.87 15.22
CA ALA A 23 20.39 -6.91 14.85
C ALA A 23 19.72 -8.23 14.43
N TYR A 24 18.41 -8.38 14.68
CA TYR A 24 17.61 -9.45 14.09
C TYR A 24 17.46 -9.32 12.56
N LEU A 25 17.51 -8.10 12.00
CA LEU A 25 17.30 -7.90 10.56
C LEU A 25 18.32 -8.63 9.68
N PRO A 26 19.65 -8.50 9.90
CA PRO A 26 20.63 -9.27 9.12
C PRO A 26 20.48 -10.79 9.30
N VAL A 27 20.19 -11.25 10.52
CA VAL A 27 20.01 -12.69 10.83
C VAL A 27 18.81 -13.25 10.08
N ARG A 28 17.69 -12.53 10.09
CA ARG A 28 16.47 -12.90 9.36
C ARG A 28 16.70 -12.88 7.85
N SER A 29 17.38 -11.87 7.33
CA SER A 29 17.65 -11.70 5.89
C SER A 29 18.52 -12.84 5.34
N HIS A 30 19.48 -13.34 6.12
CA HIS A 30 20.26 -14.52 5.74
C HIS A 30 19.44 -15.81 5.52
N ALA A 31 18.22 -15.88 6.07
CA ALA A 31 17.29 -16.98 5.83
C ALA A 31 16.46 -16.80 4.54
N GLU A 32 16.72 -15.75 3.75
CA GLU A 32 16.08 -15.43 2.47
C GLU A 32 14.54 -15.47 2.55
N PRO A 33 13.91 -14.79 3.53
CA PRO A 33 12.46 -14.83 3.66
C PRO A 33 11.81 -14.19 2.43
N SER A 34 10.59 -14.61 2.11
CA SER A 34 9.81 -13.98 1.03
C SER A 34 9.56 -12.47 1.24
N PHE A 35 9.72 -11.99 2.47
CA PHE A 35 9.68 -10.57 2.84
C PHE A 35 11.04 -10.08 3.36
N ASP A 36 11.99 -9.82 2.46
CA ASP A 36 13.33 -9.35 2.85
C ASP A 36 13.62 -7.90 2.46
N TRP A 37 13.01 -6.96 3.17
CA TRP A 37 13.02 -5.56 2.75
C TRP A 37 14.42 -4.94 2.70
N GLY A 38 14.90 -4.61 1.50
CA GLY A 38 16.13 -3.86 1.27
C GLY A 38 17.42 -4.63 1.61
N ASN A 39 17.34 -5.97 1.62
CA ASN A 39 18.45 -6.89 1.90
C ASN A 39 19.36 -6.45 3.07
N PRO A 40 18.85 -6.43 4.32
CA PRO A 40 19.59 -5.93 5.47
C PRO A 40 20.70 -6.86 5.93
N GLU A 41 20.97 -8.00 5.28
CA GLU A 41 22.21 -8.77 5.50
C GLU A 41 23.46 -7.94 5.13
N THR A 42 23.32 -7.00 4.20
CA THR A 42 24.41 -6.09 3.81
C THR A 42 24.48 -4.88 4.75
N PRO A 43 25.68 -4.34 5.06
CA PRO A 43 25.80 -3.14 5.88
C PRO A 43 25.05 -1.92 5.31
N ALA A 44 25.02 -1.81 3.98
CA ALA A 44 24.30 -0.74 3.29
C ALA A 44 22.78 -0.90 3.42
N GLY A 45 22.24 -2.11 3.19
CA GLY A 45 20.83 -2.42 3.36
C GLY A 45 20.36 -2.29 4.81
N PHE A 46 21.19 -2.75 5.76
CA PHE A 46 20.95 -2.58 7.19
C PHE A 46 20.83 -1.10 7.55
N LEU A 47 21.81 -0.28 7.14
CA LEU A 47 21.79 1.16 7.41
C LEU A 47 20.59 1.84 6.73
N TYR A 48 20.28 1.44 5.50
CA TYR A 48 19.13 1.95 4.74
C TYR A 48 17.81 1.72 5.47
N GLN A 49 17.61 0.54 6.08
CA GLN A 49 16.41 0.22 6.85
C GLN A 49 16.36 0.94 8.20
N ILE A 50 17.42 0.90 9.01
CA ILE A 50 17.38 1.49 10.36
C ILE A 50 17.35 3.03 10.34
N THR A 51 17.81 3.65 9.25
CA THR A 51 17.72 5.11 9.04
C THR A 51 16.46 5.52 8.29
N ASP A 52 15.61 4.56 7.93
CA ASP A 52 14.34 4.77 7.26
C ASP A 52 14.45 5.56 5.93
N ARG A 53 15.57 5.35 5.22
CA ARG A 53 15.83 6.02 3.94
C ARG A 53 14.86 5.60 2.85
N LYS A 54 14.26 4.42 2.96
CA LYS A 54 13.20 3.92 2.07
C LYS A 54 12.02 4.87 1.96
N ASP A 55 11.64 5.47 3.08
CA ASP A 55 10.43 6.29 3.17
C ASP A 55 10.78 7.78 3.33
N ALA A 56 12.06 8.14 3.29
CA ALA A 56 12.54 9.53 3.43
C ALA A 56 11.87 10.50 2.45
N GLY A 57 11.59 10.06 1.21
CA GLY A 57 10.87 10.86 0.22
C GLY A 57 9.46 11.24 0.67
N THR A 58 8.81 10.36 1.43
CA THR A 58 7.48 10.57 2.03
C THR A 58 7.58 11.32 3.36
N HIS A 59 8.54 10.96 4.21
CA HIS A 59 8.71 11.52 5.55
C HIS A 59 9.18 12.97 5.56
N PHE A 60 9.99 13.37 4.57
CA PHE A 60 10.59 14.70 4.55
C PHE A 60 10.09 15.58 3.40
N LYS A 61 9.04 15.17 2.68
CA LYS A 61 8.47 15.90 1.54
C LYS A 61 8.21 17.37 1.85
N THR A 62 7.46 17.65 2.92
CA THR A 62 7.18 19.01 3.39
C THR A 62 8.45 19.76 3.81
N MET A 63 9.43 19.11 4.48
CA MET A 63 10.70 19.78 4.81
C MET A 63 11.56 20.11 3.59
N ILE A 64 11.41 19.36 2.50
CA ILE A 64 12.08 19.60 1.22
C ILE A 64 11.39 20.75 0.48
N GLU A 65 10.05 20.78 0.49
CA GLU A 65 9.22 21.84 -0.09
C GLU A 65 9.41 23.17 0.67
N ASP A 66 9.30 23.16 2.01
CA ASP A 66 9.55 24.33 2.88
C ASP A 66 10.95 24.94 2.63
N ARG A 67 11.98 24.10 2.43
CA ARG A 67 13.35 24.57 2.12
C ARG A 67 13.48 25.20 0.74
N ARG A 68 12.68 24.76 -0.23
CA ARG A 68 12.64 25.34 -1.58
C ARG A 68 11.92 26.69 -1.56
N GLU A 69 10.81 26.80 -0.82
CA GLU A 69 10.08 28.06 -0.64
C GLU A 69 10.87 29.09 0.17
N ALA A 70 11.53 28.66 1.26
CA ALA A 70 12.35 29.54 2.09
C ALA A 70 13.58 30.10 1.35
N ARG A 71 14.09 29.41 0.33
CA ARG A 71 15.13 29.95 -0.57
C ARG A 71 14.61 31.03 -1.52
N GLY A 72 13.29 31.09 -1.75
CA GLY A 72 12.65 32.07 -2.63
C GLY A 72 12.22 33.37 -1.94
N GLN A 73 12.20 33.41 -0.59
CA GLN A 73 11.69 34.56 0.17
C GLN A 73 12.69 35.00 1.26
N ALA A 74 13.66 35.83 0.89
CA ALA A 74 14.54 36.50 1.84
C ALA A 74 13.89 37.82 2.33
N GLY A 75 13.04 37.73 3.36
CA GLY A 75 12.45 38.89 4.07
C GLY A 75 13.19 39.26 5.37
N SER A 76 12.89 40.45 5.93
CA SER A 76 13.63 41.07 7.04
C SER A 76 13.67 40.22 8.34
N VAL A 77 14.80 40.29 9.05
CA VAL A 77 15.14 39.45 10.22
C VAL A 77 14.22 39.67 11.44
N VAL A 78 13.59 40.85 11.55
CA VAL A 78 12.76 41.22 12.71
C VAL A 78 11.30 40.79 12.53
N GLU A 79 10.79 40.91 11.31
CA GLU A 79 9.43 40.48 10.95
C GLU A 79 9.34 38.95 10.89
N SER A 80 10.43 38.29 10.49
CA SER A 80 10.61 36.84 10.60
C SER A 80 10.70 36.35 12.05
N ALA A 81 11.23 37.14 13.01
CA ALA A 81 11.29 36.71 14.42
C ALA A 81 9.93 36.73 15.13
N LYS A 82 9.12 37.79 14.93
CA LYS A 82 7.76 37.89 15.50
C LYS A 82 6.80 36.88 14.87
N SER A 83 6.86 36.69 13.55
CA SER A 83 6.10 35.65 12.85
C SER A 83 6.54 34.26 13.27
N ARG A 84 7.84 34.01 13.48
CA ARG A 84 8.34 32.74 14.03
C ARG A 84 7.84 32.47 15.44
N LEU A 85 7.79 33.47 16.33
CA LEU A 85 7.28 33.27 17.68
C LEU A 85 5.78 32.96 17.69
N GLY A 86 4.98 33.70 16.91
CA GLY A 86 3.55 33.42 16.72
C GLY A 86 3.31 32.04 16.10
N TRP A 87 4.11 31.67 15.09
CA TRP A 87 4.08 30.35 14.47
C TRP A 87 4.46 29.23 15.45
N VAL A 88 5.49 29.43 16.28
CA VAL A 88 5.89 28.44 17.30
C VAL A 88 4.77 28.25 18.33
N ILE A 89 4.12 29.32 18.77
CA ILE A 89 3.00 29.24 19.73
C ILE A 89 1.81 28.51 19.11
N ASP A 90 1.40 28.88 17.89
CA ASP A 90 0.30 28.26 17.16
C ASP A 90 0.56 26.76 16.90
N LYS A 91 1.77 26.40 16.46
CA LYS A 91 2.16 25.01 16.27
C LYS A 91 2.23 24.25 17.59
N SER A 92 2.73 24.86 18.66
CA SER A 92 2.76 24.24 19.98
C SER A 92 1.35 23.96 20.51
N TRP A 93 0.43 24.89 20.31
CA TRP A 93 -0.98 24.70 20.66
C TRP A 93 -1.64 23.60 19.82
N THR A 94 -1.37 23.60 18.50
CA THR A 94 -1.84 22.55 17.59
C THR A 94 -1.37 21.17 18.04
N VAL A 95 -0.09 21.04 18.44
CA VAL A 95 0.50 19.80 18.96
C VAL A 95 -0.20 19.33 20.23
N ILE A 96 -0.44 20.24 21.19
CA ILE A 96 -1.12 19.91 22.45
C ILE A 96 -2.57 19.49 22.19
N TRP A 97 -3.30 20.23 21.35
CA TRP A 97 -4.70 19.94 21.05
C TRP A 97 -4.85 18.63 20.30
N LYS A 98 -3.98 18.36 19.32
CA LYS A 98 -3.96 17.09 18.58
C LYS A 98 -3.67 15.91 19.52
N LEU A 99 -2.70 16.03 20.41
CA LEU A 99 -2.44 14.99 21.41
C LEU A 99 -3.66 14.73 22.31
N LEU A 100 -4.30 15.78 22.84
CA LEU A 100 -5.47 15.60 23.71
C LEU A 100 -6.65 14.98 22.95
N SER A 101 -6.88 15.40 21.71
CA SER A 101 -7.89 14.83 20.82
C SER A 101 -7.61 13.36 20.51
N ASP A 102 -6.36 13.02 20.14
CA ASP A 102 -5.92 11.64 19.89
C ASP A 102 -6.09 10.78 21.16
N LEU A 103 -5.70 11.26 22.33
CA LEU A 103 -5.90 10.53 23.59
C LEU A 103 -7.38 10.31 23.93
N GLN A 104 -8.23 11.29 23.63
CA GLN A 104 -9.66 11.19 23.86
C GLN A 104 -10.32 10.17 22.92
N ASN A 105 -9.96 10.19 21.63
CA ASN A 105 -10.59 9.37 20.61
C ASN A 105 -10.04 7.95 20.59
N GLU A 106 -8.72 7.76 20.75
CA GLU A 106 -8.08 6.45 20.62
C GLU A 106 -7.98 5.67 21.94
N LEU A 107 -7.92 6.36 23.09
CA LEU A 107 -7.85 5.70 24.40
C LEU A 107 -9.13 5.90 25.20
N SER A 108 -9.33 7.09 25.75
CA SER A 108 -10.54 7.49 26.46
C SER A 108 -10.44 8.93 26.98
N PRO A 109 -11.58 9.60 27.23
CA PRO A 109 -11.60 10.86 27.97
C PRO A 109 -10.88 10.80 29.33
N VAL A 110 -10.93 9.64 30.01
CA VAL A 110 -10.24 9.39 31.28
C VAL A 110 -8.72 9.42 31.09
N SER A 111 -8.21 8.95 29.96
CA SER A 111 -6.77 8.97 29.65
C SER A 111 -6.28 10.39 29.34
N ALA A 112 -7.07 11.22 28.65
CA ALA A 112 -6.73 12.62 28.44
C ALA A 112 -6.69 13.42 29.77
N ALA A 113 -7.69 13.22 30.63
CA ALA A 113 -7.73 13.84 31.95
C ALA A 113 -6.61 13.31 32.87
N GLY A 114 -6.39 12.00 32.87
CA GLY A 114 -5.33 11.33 33.62
C GLY A 114 -3.94 11.74 33.18
N PHE A 115 -3.73 11.96 31.88
CA PHE A 115 -2.49 12.50 31.34
C PHE A 115 -2.17 13.87 31.93
N LEU A 116 -3.12 14.82 31.90
CA LEU A 116 -2.93 16.15 32.45
C LEU A 116 -2.70 16.13 33.97
N ALA A 117 -3.52 15.38 34.71
CA ALA A 117 -3.41 15.25 36.16
C ALA A 117 -2.08 14.58 36.57
N GLY A 118 -1.70 13.51 35.88
CA GLY A 118 -0.46 12.78 36.11
C GLY A 118 0.78 13.59 35.76
N ALA A 119 0.74 14.33 34.66
CA ALA A 119 1.79 15.26 34.26
C ALA A 119 1.99 16.34 35.33
N PHE A 120 0.91 16.92 35.85
CA PHE A 120 0.97 17.90 36.94
C PHE A 120 1.53 17.31 38.24
N LEU A 121 1.11 16.10 38.62
CA LEU A 121 1.64 15.40 39.79
C LEU A 121 3.14 15.09 39.63
N CYS A 122 3.56 14.63 38.45
CA CYS A 122 4.96 14.38 38.13
C CYS A 122 5.79 15.67 38.19
N TRP A 123 5.28 16.78 37.63
CA TRP A 123 5.93 18.09 37.72
C TRP A 123 6.19 18.50 39.17
N ARG A 124 5.19 18.35 40.04
CA ARG A 124 5.29 18.75 41.44
C ARG A 124 6.28 17.87 42.22
N LYS A 125 6.33 16.57 41.93
CA LYS A 125 7.16 15.60 42.66
C LYS A 125 8.58 15.49 42.11
N ASN A 126 8.75 15.50 40.79
CA ASN A 126 10.04 15.31 40.12
C ASN A 126 10.08 16.03 38.76
N ARG A 127 10.56 17.27 38.76
CA ARG A 127 10.69 18.10 37.56
C ARG A 127 11.58 17.49 36.49
N ARG A 128 12.66 16.80 36.87
CA ARG A 128 13.60 16.19 35.92
C ARG A 128 12.91 15.07 35.13
N LEU A 129 12.17 14.21 35.83
CA LEU A 129 11.41 13.13 35.20
C LEU A 129 10.28 13.69 34.32
N PHE A 130 9.59 14.73 34.77
CA PHE A 130 8.57 15.39 33.96
C PHE A 130 9.16 15.91 32.64
N PHE A 131 10.26 16.66 32.69
CA PHE A 131 10.87 17.22 31.49
C PHE A 131 11.37 16.13 30.54
N PHE A 132 11.89 15.02 31.07
CA PHE A 132 12.28 13.88 30.26
C PHE A 132 11.08 13.27 29.52
N LEU A 133 9.99 12.97 30.23
CA LEU A 133 8.80 12.33 29.65
C LEU A 133 8.06 13.26 28.68
N ILE A 134 7.91 14.54 29.01
CA ILE A 134 7.23 15.49 28.13
C ILE A 134 8.05 15.77 26.87
N LEU A 135 9.38 15.69 26.93
CA LEU A 135 10.23 15.85 25.75
C LEU A 135 10.00 14.72 24.74
N ILE A 136 9.88 13.48 25.24
CA ILE A 136 9.53 12.32 24.41
C ILE A 136 8.17 12.56 23.73
N THR A 137 7.15 12.97 24.50
CA THR A 137 5.82 13.25 23.97
C THR A 137 5.84 14.37 22.94
N VAL A 138 6.47 15.51 23.23
CA VAL A 138 6.48 16.68 22.34
C VAL A 138 7.18 16.37 21.02
N PHE A 139 8.36 15.74 21.04
CA PHE A 139 9.04 15.38 19.79
C PHE A 139 8.24 14.37 18.98
N ASN A 140 7.65 13.36 19.63
CA ASN A 140 6.85 12.37 18.94
C ASN A 140 5.61 13.01 18.31
N VAL A 141 4.80 13.74 19.07
CA VAL A 141 3.58 14.38 18.55
C VAL A 141 3.90 15.43 17.49
N ALA A 142 4.94 16.25 17.68
CA ALA A 142 5.33 17.26 16.69
C ALA A 142 5.73 16.64 15.34
N PHE A 143 6.42 15.49 15.36
CA PHE A 143 6.74 14.74 14.14
C PHE A 143 5.46 14.27 13.43
N PHE A 144 4.48 13.74 14.16
CA PHE A 144 3.27 13.15 13.58
C PHE A 144 2.18 14.16 13.19
N VAL A 145 2.06 15.28 13.90
CA VAL A 145 1.19 16.41 13.52
C VAL A 145 1.56 16.92 12.12
N LYS A 146 2.85 16.98 11.79
CA LYS A 146 3.31 17.35 10.45
C LYS A 146 2.96 16.30 9.39
N TRP A 147 2.78 15.05 9.78
CA TRP A 147 2.48 13.93 8.90
C TRP A 147 0.97 13.69 8.71
N GLY A 148 0.11 14.40 9.46
CA GLY A 148 -1.35 14.28 9.36
C GLY A 148 -1.91 12.96 9.88
N ARG A 149 -1.15 12.24 10.71
CA ARG A 149 -1.55 10.95 11.33
C ARG A 149 -1.55 11.05 12.85
N GLU A 150 -2.09 10.03 13.49
CA GLU A 150 -2.15 9.89 14.96
C GLU A 150 -0.77 9.84 15.61
N SER A 151 -0.71 10.27 16.87
CA SER A 151 0.47 10.15 17.73
C SER A 151 0.88 8.68 17.88
N PHE A 152 2.18 8.37 17.99
CA PHE A 152 2.68 6.99 17.98
C PHE A 152 2.86 6.42 19.41
N LEU A 153 3.18 5.12 19.47
CA LEU A 153 3.33 4.35 20.71
C LEU A 153 4.09 5.07 21.86
N PRO A 154 5.21 5.80 21.64
CA PRO A 154 5.91 6.47 22.73
C PRO A 154 5.07 7.53 23.46
N ALA A 155 4.28 8.33 22.72
CA ALA A 155 3.40 9.33 23.33
C ALA A 155 2.29 8.65 24.16
N TYR A 156 1.74 7.54 23.67
CA TYR A 156 0.76 6.75 24.42
C TYR A 156 1.35 6.06 25.65
N VAL A 157 2.60 5.60 25.61
CA VAL A 157 3.29 5.05 26.78
C VAL A 157 3.47 6.13 27.85
N VAL A 158 3.88 7.35 27.48
CA VAL A 158 3.95 8.45 28.45
C VAL A 158 2.56 8.81 28.97
N ALA A 159 1.55 8.82 28.09
CA ALA A 159 0.18 9.14 28.48
C ALA A 159 -0.40 8.15 29.49
N THR A 160 -0.17 6.86 29.26
CA THR A 160 -0.56 5.78 30.17
C THR A 160 0.20 5.84 31.49
N LEU A 161 1.49 6.15 31.49
CA LEU A 161 2.28 6.33 32.73
C LEU A 161 1.75 7.49 33.58
N PHE A 162 1.46 8.65 32.97
CA PHE A 162 0.85 9.76 33.68
C PHE A 162 -0.56 9.44 34.15
N THR A 163 -1.38 8.82 33.31
CA THR A 163 -2.73 8.38 33.69
C THR A 163 -2.69 7.41 34.86
N ALA A 164 -1.79 6.42 34.83
CA ALA A 164 -1.58 5.47 35.93
C ALA A 164 -1.12 6.18 37.20
N SER A 165 -0.25 7.19 37.09
CA SER A 165 0.18 8.00 38.23
C SER A 165 -0.98 8.79 38.84
N ALA A 166 -1.86 9.36 38.00
CA ALA A 166 -3.06 10.05 38.46
C ALA A 166 -4.04 9.10 39.15
N ILE A 167 -4.32 7.93 38.55
CA ILE A 167 -5.17 6.89 39.13
C ILE A 167 -4.59 6.43 40.46
N HIS A 168 -3.29 6.15 40.53
CA HIS A 168 -2.62 5.75 41.76
C HIS A 168 -2.75 6.83 42.86
N TYR A 169 -2.61 8.10 42.50
CA TYR A 169 -2.80 9.20 43.44
C TYR A 169 -4.25 9.24 43.97
N VAL A 170 -5.24 9.13 43.08
CA VAL A 170 -6.67 9.10 43.45
C VAL A 170 -6.96 7.93 44.37
N LEU A 171 -6.53 6.72 44.03
CA LEU A 171 -6.74 5.50 44.83
C LEU A 171 -6.08 5.54 46.22
N ASN A 172 -5.17 6.49 46.45
CA ASN A 172 -4.51 6.71 47.74
C ASN A 172 -5.06 7.92 48.50
N LEU A 173 -6.10 8.58 48.00
CA LEU A 173 -6.75 9.68 48.74
C LEU A 173 -7.35 9.16 50.06
N PRO A 174 -7.29 9.97 51.14
CA PRO A 174 -7.76 9.56 52.47
C PRO A 174 -9.23 9.14 52.51
N PHE A 175 -10.06 9.67 51.61
CA PHE A 175 -11.48 9.31 51.49
C PHE A 175 -11.70 7.87 50.99
N LEU A 176 -10.80 7.32 50.16
CA LEU A 176 -10.88 5.95 49.63
C LEU A 176 -10.15 4.93 50.51
N ARG A 177 -9.26 5.38 51.39
CA ARG A 177 -8.72 4.59 52.49
C ARG A 177 -9.75 4.63 53.61
N GLY A 178 -10.50 3.56 53.83
CA GLY A 178 -11.36 3.47 55.02
C GLY A 178 -10.60 3.88 56.28
N ALA A 179 -11.27 4.49 57.26
CA ALA A 179 -10.69 5.20 58.41
C ALA A 179 -9.81 4.35 59.40
N GLY A 180 -9.23 3.23 58.98
CA GLY A 180 -8.33 2.38 59.76
C GLY A 180 -6.85 2.45 59.38
N ASP A 181 -6.48 3.03 58.22
CA ASP A 181 -5.10 3.02 57.71
C ASP A 181 -4.40 4.40 57.81
N ALA A 182 -4.42 5.02 58.99
CA ALA A 182 -3.58 6.18 59.27
C ALA A 182 -2.16 5.71 59.66
N PRO A 183 -1.07 6.23 59.06
CA PRO A 183 0.28 5.91 59.48
C PRO A 183 0.59 6.71 60.75
N GLY A 184 0.38 6.10 61.92
CA GLY A 184 0.66 6.74 63.20
C GLY A 184 0.22 5.92 64.39
N GLY A 185 0.93 4.83 64.68
CA GLY A 185 0.62 3.95 65.82
C GLY A 185 1.81 3.25 66.48
N ASP A 186 3.04 3.39 65.99
CA ASP A 186 4.20 2.60 66.47
C ASP A 186 5.19 3.38 67.35
N ALA A 187 4.83 4.56 67.87
CA ALA A 187 5.73 5.38 68.69
C ALA A 187 5.39 5.44 70.19
N ALA A 188 4.35 4.72 70.67
CA ALA A 188 3.88 4.83 72.05
C ALA A 188 4.02 3.55 72.91
N SER A 189 4.82 2.57 72.49
CA SER A 189 5.02 1.31 73.22
C SER A 189 6.48 0.97 73.55
N ALA A 190 7.41 1.93 73.39
CA ALA A 190 8.84 1.72 73.65
C ALA A 190 9.39 2.41 74.92
N GLN A 191 8.54 2.95 75.81
CA GLN A 191 9.01 3.68 76.99
C GLN A 191 8.28 3.29 78.28
N ALA A 192 8.18 1.98 78.55
CA ALA A 192 7.76 1.46 79.86
C ALA A 192 8.27 0.03 80.11
N ARG A 193 9.56 -0.25 79.88
CA ARG A 193 10.23 -1.46 80.41
C ARG A 193 11.66 -1.13 80.79
N GLY A 194 11.81 -0.62 82.02
CA GLY A 194 13.10 -0.29 82.61
C GLY A 194 12.94 0.15 84.06
N ALA A 195 12.47 -0.75 84.92
CA ALA A 195 12.67 -0.65 86.37
C ALA A 195 12.42 -2.01 87.04
N GLY A 196 13.49 -2.55 87.62
CA GLY A 196 13.65 -3.60 88.65
C GLY A 196 12.47 -4.48 89.09
N ALA A 197 12.76 -5.78 89.26
CA ALA A 197 12.97 -6.36 90.60
C ALA A 197 13.16 -7.89 90.53
N ASN A 198 14.11 -8.37 91.33
CA ASN A 198 14.34 -9.78 91.67
C ASN A 198 13.24 -10.34 92.59
N GLY A 199 13.07 -11.67 92.59
CA GLY A 199 12.37 -12.46 93.63
C GLY A 199 11.39 -13.46 93.02
N LEU A 200 11.75 -14.73 92.83
CA LEU A 200 11.65 -15.86 93.77
C LEU A 200 10.20 -16.30 94.12
N ASP A 201 9.88 -17.49 93.60
CA ASP A 201 9.07 -18.61 94.14
C ASP A 201 7.80 -18.37 94.97
N SER A 202 6.70 -19.01 94.55
CA SER A 202 6.14 -20.25 95.15
C SER A 202 4.61 -20.39 95.02
N ASP A 203 4.20 -21.53 94.46
CA ASP A 203 3.12 -22.47 94.81
C ASP A 203 1.65 -22.09 95.10
N GLY A 204 0.77 -22.97 94.59
CA GLY A 204 -0.61 -23.26 95.03
C GLY A 204 -1.71 -22.63 94.17
N GLU A 205 -2.79 -23.27 93.71
CA GLU A 205 -3.40 -24.57 93.94
C GLU A 205 -4.44 -24.84 92.83
N ARG A 206 -4.85 -26.11 92.70
CA ARG A 206 -5.78 -26.66 91.69
C ARG A 206 -7.26 -26.28 91.94
N THR A 207 -8.07 -26.20 90.88
CA THR A 207 -9.15 -27.17 90.52
C THR A 207 -10.28 -26.55 89.67
N SER A 208 -10.90 -27.42 88.87
CA SER A 208 -11.87 -27.21 87.81
C SER A 208 -13.34 -27.24 88.25
N SER A 209 -14.23 -26.49 87.57
CA SER A 209 -15.47 -27.07 86.99
C SER A 209 -16.27 -26.10 86.11
N ARG A 210 -16.77 -26.67 85.02
CA ARG A 210 -17.55 -26.13 83.89
C ARG A 210 -18.74 -25.22 84.24
N ALA A 211 -18.92 -24.15 83.46
CA ALA A 211 -20.23 -23.59 83.15
C ALA A 211 -20.36 -23.29 81.64
N ILE A 212 -21.32 -24.00 81.06
CA ILE A 212 -22.06 -23.89 79.80
C ILE A 212 -21.82 -22.58 79.02
N ARG A 213 -21.29 -22.73 77.79
CA ARG A 213 -21.08 -21.65 76.83
C ARG A 213 -22.41 -21.30 76.16
N VAL A 214 -23.23 -20.48 76.83
CA VAL A 214 -24.40 -19.83 76.22
C VAL A 214 -23.88 -18.79 75.24
N TRP A 215 -24.20 -18.94 73.97
CA TRP A 215 -23.98 -17.92 72.94
C TRP A 215 -24.86 -16.70 73.26
N PRO A 216 -24.31 -15.51 73.54
CA PRO A 216 -25.07 -14.29 73.36
C PRO A 216 -24.91 -13.88 71.90
N PHE A 217 -25.99 -14.03 71.14
CA PHE A 217 -26.23 -13.29 69.91
C PHE A 217 -25.88 -11.81 70.19
N ARG A 218 -24.76 -11.30 69.66
CA ARG A 218 -24.45 -9.87 69.65
C ARG A 218 -25.22 -9.25 68.49
N PRO A 219 -26.27 -8.45 68.71
CA PRO A 219 -26.85 -7.64 67.66
C PRO A 219 -25.89 -6.48 67.41
N GLY A 220 -25.17 -6.51 66.29
CA GLY A 220 -24.20 -5.47 65.95
C GLY A 220 -23.09 -5.85 64.97
N ALA A 221 -23.04 -7.10 64.49
CA ALA A 221 -22.14 -7.47 63.39
C ALA A 221 -22.76 -7.08 62.04
N PHE A 222 -22.79 -5.78 61.73
CA PHE A 222 -22.85 -5.35 60.34
C PHE A 222 -21.61 -5.89 59.61
N PRO A 223 -21.76 -6.42 58.38
CA PRO A 223 -20.63 -6.97 57.64
C PRO A 223 -19.56 -5.88 57.45
N GLY A 224 -18.30 -6.30 57.53
CA GLY A 224 -17.13 -5.42 57.64
C GLY A 224 -17.12 -4.26 56.65
N ARG A 225 -16.57 -3.11 57.12
CA ARG A 225 -16.41 -1.88 56.34
C ARG A 225 -15.94 -2.20 54.92
N VAL A 226 -16.70 -1.72 53.94
CA VAL A 226 -16.39 -1.89 52.53
C VAL A 226 -15.06 -1.21 52.20
N ASP A 227 -14.09 -2.00 51.75
CA ASP A 227 -12.81 -1.48 51.25
C ASP A 227 -13.00 -0.98 49.81
N TRP A 228 -13.40 0.28 49.69
CA TRP A 228 -13.63 0.95 48.42
C TRP A 228 -12.41 0.96 47.50
N ARG A 229 -11.20 0.85 48.06
CA ARG A 229 -9.95 0.76 47.27
C ARG A 229 -9.83 -0.59 46.59
N ARG A 230 -10.15 -1.70 47.28
CA ARG A 230 -10.17 -3.05 46.68
C ARG A 230 -11.26 -3.16 45.61
N ILE A 231 -12.43 -2.57 45.85
CA ILE A 231 -13.52 -2.53 44.86
C ILE A 231 -13.10 -1.73 43.63
N ALA A 232 -12.51 -0.54 43.80
CA ALA A 232 -12.02 0.26 42.69
C ALA A 232 -10.95 -0.47 41.86
N TRP A 233 -10.02 -1.19 42.51
CA TRP A 233 -9.06 -2.06 41.82
C TRP A 233 -9.74 -3.21 41.08
N ALA A 234 -10.69 -3.89 41.71
CA ALA A 234 -11.44 -4.97 41.05
C ALA A 234 -12.20 -4.46 39.82
N VAL A 235 -12.85 -3.30 39.92
CA VAL A 235 -13.54 -2.66 38.78
C VAL A 235 -12.55 -2.31 37.67
N LEU A 236 -11.39 -1.72 37.99
CA LEU A 236 -10.37 -1.38 37.00
C LEU A 236 -9.76 -2.62 36.31
N VAL A 237 -9.60 -3.72 37.04
CA VAL A 237 -9.09 -4.98 36.47
C VAL A 237 -10.15 -5.67 35.61
N LEU A 238 -11.42 -5.63 36.03
CA LEU A 238 -12.53 -6.29 35.33
C LEU A 238 -13.05 -5.52 34.11
N ILE A 239 -12.83 -4.21 34.04
CA ILE A 239 -13.30 -3.40 32.90
C ILE A 239 -12.61 -3.78 31.59
N VAL A 240 -11.32 -4.15 31.63
CA VAL A 240 -10.53 -4.53 30.44
C VAL A 240 -11.01 -5.84 29.80
N PRO A 241 -11.14 -6.98 30.53
CA PRO A 241 -11.70 -8.19 29.96
C PRO A 241 -13.20 -8.03 29.62
N TRP A 242 -13.95 -7.21 30.36
CA TRP A 242 -15.35 -6.91 30.03
C TRP A 242 -15.50 -6.18 28.69
N THR A 243 -14.70 -5.14 28.44
CA THR A 243 -14.74 -4.42 27.16
C THR A 243 -14.24 -5.30 26.01
N ALA A 244 -13.20 -6.10 26.23
CA ALA A 244 -12.74 -7.08 25.26
C ALA A 244 -13.84 -8.10 24.92
N PHE A 245 -14.52 -8.67 25.91
CA PHE A 245 -15.60 -9.63 25.72
C PHE A 245 -16.83 -9.02 25.03
N LYS A 246 -17.28 -7.83 25.47
CA LYS A 246 -18.42 -7.13 24.88
C LYS A 246 -18.20 -6.84 23.39
N ASN A 247 -16.98 -6.47 23.03
CA ASN A 247 -16.63 -6.14 21.65
C ASN A 247 -16.12 -7.34 20.86
N PHE A 248 -15.89 -8.50 21.49
CA PHE A 248 -15.28 -9.66 20.85
C PHE A 248 -16.01 -10.05 19.58
N TYR A 249 -17.33 -10.27 19.63
CA TYR A 249 -18.12 -10.65 18.45
C TYR A 249 -18.22 -9.57 17.37
N ALA A 250 -18.04 -8.29 17.72
CA ALA A 250 -18.04 -7.21 16.74
C ALA A 250 -16.69 -7.10 16.01
N VAL A 251 -15.61 -7.67 16.58
CA VAL A 251 -14.24 -7.61 16.08
C VAL A 251 -13.72 -8.99 15.66
N ASP A 252 -14.42 -10.08 16.00
CA ASP A 252 -14.06 -11.44 15.66
C ASP A 252 -14.15 -11.64 14.14
N ARG A 253 -12.97 -11.65 13.52
CA ARG A 253 -12.81 -11.93 12.09
C ARG A 253 -12.25 -13.32 11.82
N SER A 254 -12.33 -14.23 12.79
CA SER A 254 -11.77 -15.60 12.69
C SER A 254 -12.40 -16.45 11.58
N GLN A 255 -13.53 -16.03 11.01
CA GLN A 255 -14.17 -16.69 9.86
C GLN A 255 -13.99 -15.90 8.54
N HIS A 256 -13.34 -14.73 8.58
CA HIS A 256 -13.15 -13.86 7.41
C HIS A 256 -11.79 -14.10 6.75
N TYR A 257 -11.60 -15.30 6.20
CA TYR A 257 -10.45 -15.62 5.33
C TYR A 257 -10.71 -15.25 3.86
N LEU A 258 -11.67 -14.38 3.57
CA LEU A 258 -12.39 -14.35 2.29
C LEU A 258 -11.54 -14.02 1.04
N ALA A 259 -10.37 -13.38 1.17
CA ALA A 259 -9.44 -13.23 0.05
C ALA A 259 -8.65 -14.52 -0.27
N GLU A 260 -8.49 -15.40 0.72
CA GLU A 260 -7.75 -16.66 0.61
C GLU A 260 -8.42 -17.65 -0.36
N PRO A 261 -9.74 -17.93 -0.35
CA PRO A 261 -10.36 -18.84 -1.31
C PRO A 261 -10.16 -18.41 -2.77
N LEU A 262 -10.35 -17.12 -3.07
CA LEU A 262 -10.19 -16.60 -4.43
C LEU A 262 -8.72 -16.70 -4.89
N ALA A 263 -7.79 -16.21 -4.07
CA ALA A 263 -6.36 -16.28 -4.38
C ALA A 263 -5.88 -17.72 -4.50
N THR A 264 -6.29 -18.61 -3.59
CA THR A 264 -5.92 -20.04 -3.61
C THR A 264 -6.42 -20.71 -4.88
N ARG A 265 -7.68 -20.47 -5.29
CA ARG A 265 -8.23 -21.01 -6.55
C ARG A 265 -7.40 -20.54 -7.75
N ILE A 266 -7.07 -19.24 -7.84
CA ILE A 266 -6.22 -18.70 -8.89
C ILE A 266 -4.84 -19.38 -8.88
N TYR A 267 -4.21 -19.47 -7.71
CA TYR A 267 -2.88 -20.06 -7.53
C TYR A 267 -2.81 -21.52 -7.97
N LEU A 268 -3.82 -22.31 -7.64
CA LEU A 268 -3.89 -23.72 -8.02
C LEU A 268 -4.07 -23.94 -9.53
N THR A 269 -4.51 -22.93 -10.29
CA THR A 269 -4.62 -23.02 -11.76
C THR A 269 -3.31 -22.76 -12.51
N LEU A 270 -2.23 -22.42 -11.80
CA LEU A 270 -0.92 -22.17 -12.41
C LEU A 270 -0.37 -23.42 -13.12
N PRO A 271 0.29 -23.27 -14.29
CA PRO A 271 1.00 -24.37 -14.93
C PRO A 271 2.08 -24.98 -14.02
N ASP A 272 2.44 -26.22 -14.29
CA ASP A 272 3.54 -26.89 -13.59
C ASP A 272 4.85 -26.14 -13.80
N ARG A 273 5.64 -26.00 -12.73
CA ARG A 273 6.95 -25.32 -12.72
C ARG A 273 6.93 -23.89 -13.26
N ALA A 274 5.81 -23.19 -13.12
CA ALA A 274 5.68 -21.83 -13.63
C ALA A 274 6.54 -20.84 -12.82
N VAL A 275 7.06 -19.82 -13.50
CA VAL A 275 7.37 -18.54 -12.84
C VAL A 275 6.08 -17.78 -12.73
N PHE A 276 5.64 -17.52 -11.50
CA PHE A 276 4.43 -16.77 -11.24
C PHE A 276 4.78 -15.37 -10.76
N VAL A 277 4.19 -14.35 -11.37
CA VAL A 277 4.41 -12.96 -11.02
C VAL A 277 3.11 -12.40 -10.42
N PRO A 278 2.91 -12.56 -9.09
CA PRO A 278 1.74 -12.04 -8.43
C PRO A 278 1.78 -10.51 -8.30
N GLY A 279 0.61 -9.90 -8.47
CA GLY A 279 0.40 -8.47 -8.41
C GLY A 279 0.03 -8.02 -7.00
N LEU A 280 -1.22 -7.59 -6.82
CA LEU A 280 -1.70 -7.03 -5.56
C LEU A 280 -1.95 -8.11 -4.49
N SER A 281 -2.25 -9.34 -4.91
CA SER A 281 -2.48 -10.47 -4.00
C SER A 281 -1.21 -11.21 -3.60
N TRP A 282 -0.03 -10.66 -3.88
CA TRP A 282 1.27 -11.28 -3.59
C TRP A 282 1.42 -11.80 -2.15
N PHE A 283 0.85 -11.11 -1.15
CA PHE A 283 0.82 -11.61 0.23
C PHE A 283 0.09 -12.95 0.38
N ASN A 284 -1.09 -13.09 -0.25
CA ASN A 284 -1.90 -14.31 -0.20
C ASN A 284 -1.18 -15.48 -0.90
N TYR A 285 -0.48 -15.17 -2.00
CA TYR A 285 0.27 -16.18 -2.74
C TYR A 285 1.54 -16.62 -2.01
N TYR A 286 2.29 -15.71 -1.35
CA TYR A 286 3.39 -16.13 -0.49
C TYR A 286 2.93 -16.94 0.72
N TYR A 287 1.77 -16.62 1.30
CA TYR A 287 1.18 -17.50 2.32
C TYR A 287 0.90 -18.91 1.75
N SER A 288 0.27 -18.97 0.57
CA SER A 288 -0.04 -20.22 -0.12
C SER A 288 1.22 -21.05 -0.45
N GLN A 289 2.32 -20.38 -0.77
CA GLN A 289 3.61 -20.99 -1.10
C GLN A 289 4.40 -21.39 0.14
N ASP A 290 4.65 -20.46 1.06
CA ASP A 290 5.63 -20.65 2.13
C ASP A 290 5.05 -21.29 3.39
N VAL A 291 3.76 -21.03 3.66
CA VAL A 291 3.08 -21.54 4.86
C VAL A 291 2.26 -22.77 4.52
N ALA A 292 1.35 -22.66 3.54
CA ALA A 292 0.46 -23.76 3.17
C ALA A 292 1.13 -24.79 2.23
N ARG A 293 2.24 -24.41 1.58
CA ARG A 293 3.01 -25.27 0.67
C ARG A 293 2.17 -25.94 -0.42
N LEU A 294 1.23 -25.19 -1.00
CA LEU A 294 0.29 -25.74 -1.98
C LEU A 294 0.94 -26.11 -3.31
N ARG A 295 1.99 -25.38 -3.71
CA ARG A 295 2.71 -25.56 -4.98
C ARG A 295 4.20 -25.25 -4.77
N ASP A 296 4.94 -26.24 -4.30
CA ASP A 296 6.41 -26.15 -4.15
C ASP A 296 7.14 -26.09 -5.50
N ASP A 297 6.47 -26.45 -6.60
CA ASP A 297 7.03 -26.42 -7.95
C ASP A 297 7.03 -25.01 -8.58
N VAL A 298 6.22 -24.09 -8.06
CA VAL A 298 6.06 -22.73 -8.60
C VAL A 298 7.10 -21.80 -7.97
N THR A 299 7.73 -20.98 -8.80
CA THR A 299 8.59 -19.89 -8.33
C THR A 299 7.80 -18.57 -8.38
N ALA A 300 7.31 -18.08 -7.24
CA ALA A 300 6.64 -16.78 -7.19
C ALA A 300 7.63 -15.61 -7.05
N VAL A 301 7.48 -14.60 -7.90
CA VAL A 301 8.24 -13.34 -7.88
C VAL A 301 7.28 -12.16 -7.83
N SER A 302 7.20 -11.48 -6.70
CA SER A 302 6.37 -10.29 -6.54
C SER A 302 6.61 -9.24 -7.65
N VAL A 303 5.53 -8.66 -8.18
CA VAL A 303 5.57 -7.50 -9.09
C VAL A 303 6.39 -6.36 -8.49
N TRP A 304 6.33 -6.16 -7.17
CA TRP A 304 7.02 -5.06 -6.49
C TRP A 304 8.54 -5.23 -6.46
N ASP A 305 9.02 -6.47 -6.43
CA ASP A 305 10.45 -6.78 -6.48
C ASP A 305 11.00 -6.43 -7.88
N LEU A 306 10.23 -6.74 -8.92
CA LEU A 306 10.53 -6.41 -10.33
C LEU A 306 10.49 -4.90 -10.61
N LEU A 307 9.49 -4.18 -10.07
CA LEU A 307 9.30 -2.74 -10.28
C LEU A 307 10.08 -1.86 -9.30
N SER A 308 10.89 -2.45 -8.43
CA SER A 308 11.69 -1.70 -7.47
C SER A 308 12.71 -0.78 -8.17
N ALA A 309 13.21 0.22 -7.46
CA ALA A 309 14.22 1.14 -7.99
C ALA A 309 15.57 0.46 -8.28
N ASP A 310 15.79 -0.75 -7.76
CA ASP A 310 16.96 -1.57 -7.98
C ASP A 310 16.56 -3.06 -7.94
N PRO A 311 15.97 -3.60 -9.02
CA PRO A 311 15.48 -4.98 -9.05
C PRO A 311 16.52 -6.04 -8.66
N PRO A 312 17.80 -5.93 -9.05
CA PRO A 312 18.85 -6.85 -8.60
C PRO A 312 19.09 -6.90 -7.10
N ALA A 313 18.68 -5.89 -6.32
CA ALA A 313 18.74 -5.95 -4.86
C ALA A 313 17.77 -7.01 -4.28
N TRP A 314 16.74 -7.39 -5.05
CA TRP A 314 15.67 -8.31 -4.65
C TRP A 314 15.70 -9.63 -5.42
N LEU A 315 16.08 -9.56 -6.69
CA LEU A 315 16.16 -10.67 -7.63
C LEU A 315 17.62 -11.16 -7.65
N THR A 316 17.97 -11.98 -6.67
CA THR A 316 19.31 -12.58 -6.58
C THR A 316 19.24 -14.06 -6.94
N SER A 317 20.33 -14.61 -7.49
CA SER A 317 20.44 -16.05 -7.74
C SER A 317 20.44 -16.88 -6.45
N ARG A 318 20.69 -16.27 -5.29
CA ARG A 318 20.60 -16.96 -4.00
C ARG A 318 19.14 -17.15 -3.58
N ARG A 319 18.33 -16.10 -3.71
CA ARG A 319 16.90 -16.13 -3.38
C ARG A 319 16.08 -16.90 -4.42
N PHE A 320 16.43 -16.74 -5.70
CA PHE A 320 15.75 -17.39 -6.82
C PHE A 320 16.74 -18.23 -7.65
N PRO A 321 17.22 -19.36 -7.11
CA PRO A 321 18.23 -20.19 -7.77
C PRO A 321 17.76 -20.76 -9.10
N ASP A 322 16.46 -20.95 -9.26
CA ASP A 322 15.89 -21.52 -10.48
C ASP A 322 15.62 -20.45 -11.56
N LEU A 323 15.78 -19.16 -11.28
CA LEU A 323 15.54 -18.11 -12.27
C LEU A 323 16.79 -17.75 -13.07
N ASN A 324 16.63 -17.63 -14.38
CA ASN A 324 17.68 -17.13 -15.26
C ASN A 324 17.63 -15.60 -15.31
N LEU A 325 18.39 -14.96 -14.42
CA LEU A 325 18.41 -13.50 -14.27
C LEU A 325 19.41 -12.82 -15.23
N PRO A 326 19.10 -11.63 -15.76
CA PRO A 326 20.05 -10.83 -16.53
C PRO A 326 21.22 -10.34 -15.66
N ASP A 327 22.39 -10.14 -16.28
CA ASP A 327 23.54 -9.53 -15.64
C ASP A 327 23.25 -8.06 -15.26
N PRO A 328 23.17 -7.71 -13.96
CA PRO A 328 22.85 -6.36 -13.51
C PRO A 328 23.80 -5.29 -14.03
N ALA A 329 25.08 -5.63 -14.27
CA ALA A 329 26.10 -4.67 -14.70
C ALA A 329 25.83 -4.09 -16.10
N ARG A 330 24.94 -4.71 -16.88
CA ARG A 330 24.53 -4.24 -18.22
C ARG A 330 23.42 -3.21 -18.18
N TYR A 331 22.80 -2.99 -17.02
CA TYR A 331 21.66 -2.11 -16.86
C TYR A 331 22.00 -0.92 -15.96
N ARG A 332 21.26 0.17 -16.13
CA ARG A 332 21.26 1.30 -15.20
C ARG A 332 19.83 1.45 -14.71
N PHE A 333 19.60 1.53 -13.41
CA PHE A 333 18.24 1.58 -12.86
C PHE A 333 17.80 3.01 -12.54
N ASN A 334 18.12 3.95 -13.44
CA ASN A 334 17.88 5.37 -13.22
C ASN A 334 16.52 5.83 -13.75
N THR A 335 15.93 5.09 -14.68
CA THR A 335 14.64 5.43 -15.30
C THR A 335 13.73 4.21 -15.40
N ARG A 336 12.41 4.43 -15.51
CA ARG A 336 11.41 3.35 -15.60
C ARG A 336 11.58 2.49 -16.85
N GLU A 337 12.05 3.08 -17.94
CA GLU A 337 12.33 2.37 -19.19
C GLU A 337 13.45 1.35 -19.02
N GLN A 338 14.53 1.73 -18.34
CA GLN A 338 15.65 0.80 -18.13
C GLN A 338 15.29 -0.34 -17.17
N ILE A 339 14.43 -0.05 -16.19
CA ILE A 339 13.82 -1.09 -15.34
C ILE A 339 12.94 -2.02 -16.19
N ALA A 340 12.10 -1.47 -17.07
CA ALA A 340 11.27 -2.25 -17.97
C ALA A 340 12.10 -3.15 -18.91
N ASP A 341 13.23 -2.66 -19.44
CA ASP A 341 14.15 -3.44 -20.28
C ASP A 341 14.73 -4.65 -19.52
N TYR A 342 15.06 -4.47 -18.23
CA TYR A 342 15.54 -5.56 -17.36
C TYR A 342 14.46 -6.60 -17.10
N ILE A 343 13.23 -6.16 -16.83
CA ILE A 343 12.07 -7.04 -16.63
C ILE A 343 11.79 -7.82 -17.91
N GLU A 344 11.79 -7.17 -19.07
CA GLU A 344 11.54 -7.84 -20.35
C GLU A 344 12.59 -8.92 -20.66
N GLU A 345 13.87 -8.64 -20.43
CA GLU A 345 14.93 -9.65 -20.59
C GLU A 345 14.76 -10.80 -19.59
N THR A 346 14.37 -10.51 -18.35
CA THR A 346 14.09 -11.53 -17.33
C THR A 346 12.95 -12.45 -17.78
N PHE A 347 11.86 -11.87 -18.29
CA PHE A 347 10.72 -12.62 -18.82
C PHE A 347 11.12 -13.45 -20.04
N ARG A 348 11.89 -12.88 -20.98
CA ARG A 348 12.35 -13.56 -22.19
C ARG A 348 13.22 -14.78 -21.86
N ARG A 349 14.18 -14.63 -20.95
CA ARG A 349 15.08 -15.73 -20.53
C ARG A 349 14.35 -16.88 -19.87
N ASN A 350 13.38 -16.58 -19.00
CA ASN A 350 12.63 -17.60 -18.27
C ASN A 350 11.50 -18.19 -19.12
N GLY A 351 10.83 -17.39 -19.94
CA GLY A 351 9.76 -17.81 -20.85
C GLY A 351 10.22 -18.81 -21.91
N ALA A 352 11.51 -18.80 -22.27
CA ALA A 352 12.11 -19.80 -23.15
C ALA A 352 12.27 -21.18 -22.48
N ALA A 353 12.34 -21.23 -21.14
CA ALA A 353 12.60 -22.46 -20.39
C ALA A 353 11.35 -23.04 -19.71
N ARG A 354 10.41 -22.18 -19.29
CA ARG A 354 9.21 -22.58 -18.54
C ARG A 354 8.09 -21.55 -18.69
N PRO A 355 6.83 -21.91 -18.37
CA PRO A 355 5.73 -20.95 -18.39
C PRO A 355 5.99 -19.77 -17.45
N VAL A 356 5.87 -18.54 -17.97
CA VAL A 356 5.86 -17.32 -17.15
C VAL A 356 4.43 -16.78 -17.16
N VAL A 357 3.86 -16.66 -15.98
CA VAL A 357 2.46 -16.29 -15.76
C VAL A 357 2.40 -15.09 -14.82
N VAL A 358 1.56 -14.12 -15.14
CA VAL A 358 1.40 -12.86 -14.41
C VAL A 358 -0.05 -12.72 -13.97
N GLU A 359 -0.28 -12.28 -12.74
CA GLU A 359 -1.60 -11.83 -12.30
C GLU A 359 -1.91 -10.47 -12.94
N GLN A 360 -3.13 -10.28 -13.43
CA GLN A 360 -3.64 -9.00 -13.92
C GLN A 360 -3.29 -7.86 -12.95
N ASN A 361 -2.51 -6.88 -13.40
CA ASN A 361 -2.01 -5.79 -12.56
C ASN A 361 -1.79 -4.51 -13.36
N GLU A 362 -2.65 -3.51 -13.14
CA GLU A 362 -2.61 -2.19 -13.79
C GLU A 362 -1.23 -1.53 -13.70
N THR A 363 -0.58 -1.54 -12.52
CA THR A 363 0.74 -0.92 -12.35
C THR A 363 1.81 -1.62 -13.18
N PHE A 364 1.78 -2.95 -13.24
CA PHE A 364 2.70 -3.74 -14.03
C PHE A 364 2.51 -3.50 -15.53
N HIS A 365 1.26 -3.40 -15.99
CA HIS A 365 0.95 -3.02 -17.38
C HIS A 365 1.47 -1.62 -17.72
N GLU A 366 1.22 -0.63 -16.87
CA GLU A 366 1.66 0.74 -17.13
C GLU A 366 3.19 0.89 -17.15
N GLN A 367 3.90 0.08 -16.35
CA GLN A 367 5.34 0.23 -16.13
C GLN A 367 6.21 -0.74 -16.95
N THR A 368 5.62 -1.67 -17.71
CA THR A 368 6.37 -2.59 -18.57
C THR A 368 5.99 -2.44 -20.04
N ALA A 369 6.79 -3.03 -20.93
CA ALA A 369 6.50 -3.07 -22.36
C ALA A 369 5.99 -4.47 -22.81
N LEU A 370 5.48 -5.26 -21.86
CA LEU A 370 5.15 -6.67 -22.07
C LEU A 370 3.77 -6.90 -22.72
N ASP A 371 2.93 -5.87 -22.83
CA ASP A 371 1.51 -6.02 -23.21
C ASP A 371 1.31 -6.74 -24.54
N GLY A 372 2.17 -6.49 -25.53
CA GLY A 372 2.12 -7.17 -26.83
C GLY A 372 2.46 -8.67 -26.79
N ARG A 373 3.04 -9.14 -25.69
CA ARG A 373 3.49 -10.52 -25.44
C ARG A 373 2.67 -11.24 -24.38
N LEU A 374 1.85 -10.52 -23.61
CA LEU A 374 0.97 -11.12 -22.61
C LEU A 374 -0.35 -11.58 -23.27
N ARG A 375 -0.62 -12.87 -23.17
CA ARG A 375 -1.84 -13.51 -23.70
C ARG A 375 -2.75 -13.92 -22.55
N PRO A 376 -4.07 -13.90 -22.75
CA PRO A 376 -4.99 -14.40 -21.74
C PRO A 376 -4.73 -15.89 -21.52
N TYR A 377 -4.78 -16.33 -20.26
CA TYR A 377 -4.54 -17.73 -19.92
C TYR A 377 -5.73 -18.39 -19.22
N ARG A 378 -6.02 -17.99 -17.98
CA ARG A 378 -7.14 -18.48 -17.16
C ARG A 378 -7.51 -17.41 -16.17
N ASN A 379 -8.78 -17.33 -15.77
CA ASN A 379 -9.26 -16.38 -14.77
C ASN A 379 -8.58 -15.00 -14.88
N ALA A 380 -7.86 -14.55 -13.84
CA ALA A 380 -7.12 -13.30 -13.75
C ALA A 380 -5.63 -13.42 -14.11
N LEU A 381 -5.24 -14.47 -14.85
CA LEU A 381 -3.86 -14.75 -15.23
C LEU A 381 -3.60 -14.50 -16.71
N LEU A 382 -2.46 -13.88 -16.97
CA LEU A 382 -1.88 -13.67 -18.28
C LEU A 382 -0.63 -14.54 -18.42
N ARG A 383 -0.44 -15.17 -19.58
CA ARG A 383 0.76 -15.94 -19.91
C ARG A 383 1.63 -15.15 -20.87
N TYR A 384 2.92 -15.08 -20.56
CA TYR A 384 3.91 -14.48 -21.45
C TYR A 384 4.23 -15.42 -22.61
N ASP A 385 4.18 -14.89 -23.83
CA ASP A 385 4.62 -15.56 -25.06
C ASP A 385 6.06 -15.13 -25.38
N PRO A 386 7.04 -16.06 -25.35
CA PRO A 386 8.43 -15.76 -25.65
C PRO A 386 8.69 -15.53 -27.15
N SER A 387 7.72 -15.83 -28.01
CA SER A 387 7.85 -15.64 -29.46
C SER A 387 7.91 -14.14 -29.81
N PRO A 388 8.73 -13.73 -30.80
CA PRO A 388 8.74 -12.34 -31.25
C PRO A 388 7.35 -11.96 -31.76
N ALA A 389 6.85 -10.80 -31.34
CA ALA A 389 5.56 -10.28 -31.80
C ALA A 389 5.60 -10.12 -33.33
N PRO A 390 4.58 -10.58 -34.08
CA PRO A 390 4.60 -10.48 -35.54
C PRO A 390 4.75 -9.01 -35.97
N GLY A 391 5.84 -8.71 -36.68
CA GLY A 391 6.13 -7.38 -37.21
C GLY A 391 6.96 -6.45 -36.32
N VAL A 392 7.44 -6.88 -35.15
CA VAL A 392 8.35 -6.09 -34.29
C VAL A 392 9.75 -6.73 -34.28
N PRO A 393 10.81 -6.04 -34.77
CA PRO A 393 12.17 -6.55 -34.71
C PRO A 393 12.58 -6.83 -33.26
N ASP A 394 13.30 -7.94 -33.05
CA ASP A 394 13.79 -8.36 -31.74
C ASP A 394 14.66 -7.26 -31.09
N PRO A 395 14.28 -6.70 -29.92
CA PRO A 395 15.10 -5.71 -29.23
C PRO A 395 16.45 -6.28 -28.78
N GLY A 396 16.62 -7.60 -28.74
CA GLY A 396 17.89 -8.29 -28.45
C GLY A 396 19.01 -8.03 -29.45
N GLN A 397 18.74 -7.40 -30.60
CA GLN A 397 19.80 -6.93 -31.52
C GLN A 397 20.34 -5.52 -31.18
N ARG A 398 19.86 -4.87 -30.11
CA ARG A 398 20.41 -3.60 -29.62
C ARG A 398 21.35 -3.81 -28.42
N ALA A 399 22.43 -4.58 -28.59
CA ALA A 399 23.63 -4.44 -27.76
C ALA A 399 24.80 -5.28 -28.30
N ALA A 400 25.53 -4.76 -29.28
CA ALA A 400 26.97 -4.98 -29.44
C ALA A 400 27.51 -4.03 -30.53
N GLY A 401 27.69 -2.77 -30.18
CA GLY A 401 28.50 -1.84 -30.97
C GLY A 401 29.14 -0.84 -30.01
N PRO A 402 30.48 -0.71 -29.98
CA PRO A 402 31.08 0.41 -29.31
C PRO A 402 30.78 1.68 -30.14
N ASP A 403 30.85 2.83 -29.49
CA ASP A 403 30.86 4.17 -30.08
C ASP A 403 29.50 4.87 -30.19
N GLY A 404 29.26 5.74 -29.21
CA GLY A 404 28.39 6.89 -29.41
C GLY A 404 29.09 7.91 -30.29
N LEU A 405 28.46 8.31 -31.40
CA LEU A 405 28.45 9.64 -32.01
C LEU A 405 27.81 9.57 -33.41
N GLY A 406 26.92 10.53 -33.72
CA GLY A 406 26.83 11.17 -35.04
C GLY A 406 26.26 10.40 -36.25
N SER A 407 25.03 10.76 -36.64
CA SER A 407 24.55 11.03 -38.00
C SER A 407 24.87 10.12 -39.22
N LYS A 408 23.81 9.94 -40.04
CA LYS A 408 23.75 9.64 -41.49
C LYS A 408 23.79 8.17 -41.94
N GLY A 409 22.61 7.72 -42.40
CA GLY A 409 22.41 7.12 -43.72
C GLY A 409 22.94 5.71 -43.98
N ALA A 410 22.03 4.74 -44.14
CA ALA A 410 21.98 3.83 -45.30
C ALA A 410 20.80 2.86 -45.16
N TRP A 411 19.80 3.01 -46.04
CA TRP A 411 18.86 1.95 -46.39
C TRP A 411 19.42 1.22 -47.60
N ARG A 412 19.37 -0.11 -47.63
CA ARG A 412 19.29 -0.89 -48.88
C ARG A 412 18.77 -2.32 -48.65
N SER A 413 17.70 -2.59 -49.39
CA SER A 413 17.29 -3.83 -50.07
C SER A 413 17.08 -5.13 -49.28
N LEU A 414 15.85 -5.62 -49.33
CA LEU A 414 15.40 -6.93 -49.87
C LEU A 414 13.85 -6.87 -49.82
N GLY A 415 13.07 -7.05 -50.88
CA GLY A 415 13.24 -7.91 -52.05
C GLY A 415 12.15 -8.98 -51.98
N ALA A 416 11.11 -8.85 -52.82
CA ALA A 416 9.84 -9.58 -52.82
C ALA A 416 9.94 -11.10 -53.04
N THR A 417 8.88 -11.83 -52.64
CA THR A 417 8.26 -13.08 -53.18
C THR A 417 7.38 -13.66 -52.05
N GLY A 418 6.20 -14.26 -52.21
CA GLY A 418 5.32 -14.60 -53.31
C GLY A 418 4.12 -15.39 -52.74
N ALA A 419 2.93 -15.13 -53.30
CA ALA A 419 1.66 -15.86 -53.36
C ALA A 419 1.33 -17.10 -52.48
N GLY A 420 0.06 -17.16 -52.04
CA GLY A 420 -0.71 -18.42 -51.97
C GLY A 420 -1.84 -18.49 -50.91
N PRO A 421 -3.14 -18.54 -51.29
CA PRO A 421 -4.26 -18.70 -50.36
C PRO A 421 -4.75 -20.16 -50.30
N ILE A 422 -5.16 -20.67 -49.12
CA ILE A 422 -5.91 -21.94 -49.04
C ILE A 422 -7.10 -21.81 -48.08
N ARG A 423 -8.25 -22.23 -48.61
CA ARG A 423 -9.60 -22.24 -48.04
C ARG A 423 -9.87 -23.50 -47.18
N SER A 424 -10.80 -23.32 -46.24
CA SER A 424 -11.93 -24.18 -45.81
C SER A 424 -11.77 -25.69 -45.61
N GLY A 425 -12.26 -26.16 -44.45
CA GLY A 425 -12.75 -27.53 -44.26
C GLY A 425 -13.45 -27.69 -42.90
N ALA A 426 -14.78 -27.74 -42.90
CA ALA A 426 -15.62 -28.12 -41.77
C ALA A 426 -15.99 -29.62 -41.86
N PHE A 427 -16.23 -30.30 -40.72
CA PHE A 427 -17.36 -31.23 -40.42
C PHE A 427 -17.11 -32.08 -39.12
N PRO A 428 -18.12 -32.77 -38.53
CA PRO A 428 -18.48 -32.66 -37.11
C PRO A 428 -18.42 -33.99 -36.31
N GLY A 429 -18.74 -33.98 -35.00
CA GLY A 429 -19.21 -35.19 -34.29
C GLY A 429 -18.89 -35.28 -32.79
N GLN A 430 -19.95 -35.35 -31.99
CA GLN A 430 -20.06 -35.52 -30.53
C GLN A 430 -19.30 -36.71 -29.89
N ARG A 431 -18.80 -36.57 -28.64
CA ARG A 431 -19.35 -37.17 -27.40
C ARG A 431 -18.41 -37.02 -26.19
N ALA A 432 -18.99 -37.13 -24.99
CA ALA A 432 -18.50 -36.66 -23.70
C ALA A 432 -17.66 -37.67 -22.87
N ALA A 433 -17.03 -37.11 -21.83
CA ALA A 433 -16.58 -37.68 -20.55
C ALA A 433 -15.18 -38.33 -20.45
N GLY A 434 -14.39 -37.84 -19.47
CA GLY A 434 -13.20 -38.52 -18.96
C GLY A 434 -12.15 -37.56 -18.38
N ALA A 435 -12.11 -37.41 -17.05
CA ALA A 435 -11.03 -36.77 -16.33
C ALA A 435 -9.78 -37.69 -16.33
N ASN A 436 -8.64 -37.19 -16.82
CA ASN A 436 -7.27 -37.38 -16.31
C ASN A 436 -6.21 -37.04 -17.36
N GLY A 437 -5.22 -36.22 -16.99
CA GLY A 437 -3.83 -36.32 -17.48
C GLY A 437 -3.40 -35.48 -18.70
N LEU A 438 -2.68 -34.40 -18.39
CA LEU A 438 -1.45 -33.90 -19.06
C LEU A 438 -1.52 -33.38 -20.51
N ASP A 439 -1.60 -32.05 -20.56
CA ASP A 439 -0.82 -31.10 -21.38
C ASP A 439 -0.40 -31.51 -22.81
N SER A 440 -1.10 -30.95 -23.80
CA SER A 440 -0.50 -30.48 -25.06
C SER A 440 -1.56 -29.79 -25.91
N GLY A 441 -1.41 -28.47 -26.04
CA GLY A 441 -2.24 -27.65 -26.90
C GLY A 441 -2.91 -26.55 -26.11
N GLY A 442 -2.41 -25.33 -26.30
CA GLY A 442 -3.24 -24.15 -26.14
C GLY A 442 -4.42 -24.27 -27.09
N ALA A 443 -5.48 -24.95 -26.66
CA ALA A 443 -6.79 -24.72 -27.21
C ALA A 443 -6.98 -23.22 -27.08
N ARG A 444 -7.06 -22.53 -28.24
CA ARG A 444 -7.42 -21.12 -28.28
C ARG A 444 -8.71 -20.99 -27.50
N GLN A 445 -8.63 -20.52 -26.25
CA GLN A 445 -9.82 -20.25 -25.49
C GLN A 445 -10.63 -19.23 -26.29
N ALA A 446 -11.95 -19.39 -26.28
CA ALA A 446 -12.81 -18.42 -26.93
C ALA A 446 -12.50 -17.03 -26.34
N PRO A 447 -12.38 -15.98 -27.16
CA PRO A 447 -12.13 -14.64 -26.64
C PRO A 447 -13.12 -14.29 -25.52
N GLY A 448 -12.61 -13.99 -24.33
CA GLY A 448 -13.39 -13.55 -23.18
C GLY A 448 -13.71 -14.66 -22.17
N ALA A 449 -13.37 -15.92 -22.47
CA ALA A 449 -13.58 -17.04 -21.57
C ALA A 449 -12.89 -16.85 -20.20
N GLU A 450 -11.72 -16.21 -20.18
CA GLU A 450 -10.93 -15.90 -18.99
C GLU A 450 -11.65 -14.94 -18.03
N PHE A 451 -12.24 -13.86 -18.58
CA PHE A 451 -13.01 -12.90 -17.78
C PHE A 451 -14.34 -13.52 -17.32
N GLY A 452 -14.95 -14.38 -18.15
CA GLY A 452 -16.10 -15.19 -17.76
C GLY A 452 -15.80 -16.14 -16.61
N GLU A 453 -14.62 -16.78 -16.57
CA GLU A 453 -14.17 -17.62 -15.45
C GLU A 453 -14.00 -16.79 -14.17
N PHE A 454 -13.33 -15.63 -14.26
CA PHE A 454 -13.21 -14.69 -13.14
C PHE A 454 -14.58 -14.24 -12.63
N LYS A 455 -15.51 -13.88 -13.52
CA LYS A 455 -16.87 -13.48 -13.15
C LYS A 455 -17.60 -14.58 -12.39
N LYS A 456 -17.48 -15.84 -12.80
CA LYS A 456 -18.06 -16.98 -12.08
C LYS A 456 -17.51 -17.13 -10.67
N PHE A 457 -16.20 -16.94 -10.48
CA PHE A 457 -15.61 -16.96 -9.14
C PHE A 457 -16.12 -15.79 -8.29
N LEU A 458 -16.20 -14.60 -8.87
CA LEU A 458 -16.75 -13.42 -8.20
C LEU A 458 -18.21 -13.65 -7.75
N GLU A 459 -19.05 -14.18 -8.62
CA GLU A 459 -20.45 -14.51 -8.33
C GLU A 459 -20.57 -15.58 -7.24
N ALA A 460 -19.74 -16.63 -7.29
CA ALA A 460 -19.72 -17.68 -6.28
C ALA A 460 -19.31 -17.17 -4.90
N ASP A 461 -18.37 -16.23 -4.83
CA ASP A 461 -17.94 -15.63 -3.58
C ASP A 461 -18.99 -14.62 -3.05
N LEU A 462 -19.62 -13.83 -3.92
CA LEU A 462 -20.72 -12.93 -3.55
C LEU A 462 -21.95 -13.64 -3.00
N ALA A 463 -22.19 -14.89 -3.40
CA ALA A 463 -23.28 -15.70 -2.89
C ALA A 463 -23.09 -16.11 -1.41
N GLN A 464 -21.87 -15.97 -0.87
CA GLN A 464 -21.59 -16.31 0.53
C GLN A 464 -22.09 -15.19 1.48
N PRO A 465 -22.68 -15.56 2.64
CA PRO A 465 -23.16 -14.57 3.61
C PRO A 465 -22.06 -13.62 4.09
N GLY A 466 -22.32 -12.31 4.04
CA GLY A 466 -21.41 -11.28 4.58
C GLY A 466 -20.32 -10.78 3.63
N VAL A 467 -20.10 -11.41 2.48
CA VAL A 467 -19.03 -11.02 1.53
C VAL A 467 -19.31 -9.67 0.86
N ALA A 468 -20.55 -9.44 0.43
CA ALA A 468 -20.91 -8.22 -0.30
C ALA A 468 -20.78 -6.92 0.52
N VAL A 469 -20.63 -7.01 1.85
CA VAL A 469 -20.48 -5.85 2.74
C VAL A 469 -19.04 -5.68 3.27
N ASP A 470 -18.14 -6.60 2.94
CA ASP A 470 -16.74 -6.55 3.36
C ASP A 470 -15.92 -5.64 2.43
N ARG A 471 -15.44 -4.52 2.98
CA ARG A 471 -14.63 -3.54 2.25
C ARG A 471 -13.24 -4.07 1.87
N GLU A 472 -12.66 -4.93 2.70
CA GLU A 472 -11.33 -5.50 2.44
C GLU A 472 -11.41 -6.50 1.28
N TRP A 473 -12.45 -7.34 1.27
CA TRP A 473 -12.69 -8.25 0.14
C TRP A 473 -12.90 -7.49 -1.17
N LEU A 474 -13.70 -6.42 -1.20
CA LEU A 474 -13.98 -5.62 -2.41
C LEU A 474 -12.71 -5.02 -3.05
N THR A 475 -11.64 -4.89 -2.28
CA THR A 475 -10.38 -4.31 -2.76
C THR A 475 -9.78 -5.13 -3.89
N LEU A 476 -9.73 -6.46 -3.78
CA LEU A 476 -9.10 -7.31 -4.79
C LEU A 476 -9.90 -7.34 -6.12
N PRO A 477 -11.22 -7.64 -6.13
CA PRO A 477 -12.02 -7.57 -7.35
C PRO A 477 -11.98 -6.19 -8.00
N TYR A 478 -11.99 -5.11 -7.22
CA TYR A 478 -11.87 -3.75 -7.74
C TYR A 478 -10.62 -3.61 -8.62
N PHE A 479 -9.45 -3.98 -8.10
CA PHE A 479 -8.19 -3.86 -8.84
C PHE A 479 -8.10 -4.81 -10.04
N LEU A 480 -8.59 -6.04 -9.92
CA LEU A 480 -8.59 -7.00 -11.03
C LEU A 480 -9.49 -6.53 -12.18
N ILE A 481 -10.70 -6.05 -11.88
CA ILE A 481 -11.64 -5.50 -12.88
C ILE A 481 -11.00 -4.32 -13.63
N HIS A 482 -10.35 -3.41 -12.91
CA HIS A 482 -9.62 -2.30 -13.53
C HIS A 482 -8.48 -2.76 -14.45
N SER A 483 -7.74 -3.80 -14.03
CA SER A 483 -6.63 -4.37 -14.79
C SER A 483 -7.12 -5.07 -16.07
N PHE A 484 -8.22 -5.84 -16.00
CA PHE A 484 -8.84 -6.46 -17.18
C PHE A 484 -9.23 -5.43 -18.23
N ARG A 485 -9.84 -4.32 -17.83
CA ARG A 485 -10.22 -3.23 -18.74
C ARG A 485 -8.99 -2.71 -19.48
N LEU A 486 -7.93 -2.37 -18.73
CA LEU A 486 -6.71 -1.83 -19.33
C LEU A 486 -6.08 -2.82 -20.31
N TYR A 487 -5.98 -4.10 -19.91
CA TYR A 487 -5.45 -5.16 -20.75
C TYR A 487 -6.23 -5.30 -22.06
N TYR A 488 -7.57 -5.40 -22.00
CA TYR A 488 -8.39 -5.56 -23.21
C TYR A 488 -8.35 -4.33 -24.11
N HIS A 489 -8.30 -3.14 -23.54
CA HIS A 489 -8.16 -1.89 -24.29
C HIS A 489 -6.89 -1.90 -25.15
N ASP A 490 -5.74 -2.25 -24.55
CA ASP A 490 -4.46 -2.26 -25.23
C ASP A 490 -4.32 -3.41 -26.23
N ALA A 491 -4.94 -4.56 -25.91
CA ALA A 491 -5.08 -5.69 -26.82
C ALA A 491 -6.06 -5.42 -27.97
N ARG A 492 -6.74 -4.26 -27.98
CA ARG A 492 -7.79 -3.88 -28.94
C ARG A 492 -8.96 -4.86 -28.99
N ARG A 493 -9.27 -5.46 -27.84
CA ARG A 493 -10.39 -6.38 -27.63
C ARG A 493 -11.56 -5.60 -27.03
N TYR A 494 -12.10 -4.69 -27.83
CA TYR A 494 -13.04 -3.68 -27.35
C TYR A 494 -14.36 -4.27 -26.89
N SER A 495 -14.84 -5.36 -27.51
CA SER A 495 -16.01 -6.11 -27.05
C SER A 495 -15.87 -6.61 -25.61
N GLU A 496 -14.73 -7.21 -25.28
CA GLU A 496 -14.45 -7.74 -23.94
C GLU A 496 -14.21 -6.60 -22.94
N GLU A 497 -13.49 -5.54 -23.32
CA GLU A 497 -13.40 -4.33 -22.49
C GLU A 497 -14.79 -3.76 -22.16
N ARG A 498 -15.72 -3.76 -23.13
CA ARG A 498 -17.09 -3.28 -22.95
C ARG A 498 -17.84 -4.08 -21.89
N GLU A 499 -17.65 -5.40 -21.84
CA GLU A 499 -18.19 -6.24 -20.77
C GLU A 499 -17.61 -5.89 -19.39
N VAL A 500 -16.30 -5.62 -19.33
CA VAL A 500 -15.67 -5.17 -18.09
C VAL A 500 -16.23 -3.81 -17.66
N LEU A 501 -16.41 -2.87 -18.58
CA LEU A 501 -17.00 -1.56 -18.29
C LEU A 501 -18.45 -1.69 -17.78
N ARG A 502 -19.25 -2.62 -18.31
CA ARG A 502 -20.59 -2.90 -17.76
C ARG A 502 -20.50 -3.44 -16.34
N LEU A 503 -19.60 -4.38 -16.07
CA LEU A 503 -19.36 -4.89 -14.71
C LEU A 503 -18.93 -3.75 -13.77
N MET A 504 -18.07 -2.83 -14.20
CA MET A 504 -17.69 -1.66 -13.39
C MET A 504 -18.90 -0.78 -13.04
N ASN A 505 -19.87 -0.63 -13.93
CA ASN A 505 -21.09 0.13 -13.65
C ASN A 505 -22.00 -0.62 -12.67
N GLU A 506 -22.28 -1.88 -12.96
CA GLU A 506 -23.26 -2.71 -12.23
C GLU A 506 -22.76 -3.11 -10.85
N PHE A 507 -21.50 -3.55 -10.76
CA PHE A 507 -20.90 -4.08 -9.53
C PHE A 507 -20.18 -3.00 -8.73
N LEU A 508 -19.34 -2.16 -9.37
CA LEU A 508 -18.57 -1.12 -8.67
C LEU A 508 -19.30 0.23 -8.57
N GLY A 509 -20.51 0.34 -9.16
CA GLY A 509 -21.31 1.56 -9.14
C GLY A 509 -20.68 2.73 -9.92
N LYS A 510 -19.75 2.47 -10.86
CA LYS A 510 -19.05 3.51 -11.61
C LYS A 510 -19.98 4.13 -12.66
N ARG A 511 -20.38 5.39 -12.43
CA ARG A 511 -21.27 6.18 -13.31
C ARG A 511 -20.78 7.62 -13.50
N ASP A 512 -19.54 7.88 -13.12
CA ASP A 512 -18.89 9.19 -13.22
C ASP A 512 -18.47 9.53 -14.65
N ALA A 513 -18.04 10.78 -14.87
CA ALA A 513 -17.60 11.27 -16.17
C ALA A 513 -16.50 10.37 -16.80
N ALA A 514 -15.57 9.88 -15.97
CA ALA A 514 -14.51 8.98 -16.42
C ALA A 514 -15.05 7.67 -17.00
N TRP A 515 -16.06 7.05 -16.35
CA TRP A 515 -16.70 5.86 -16.88
C TRP A 515 -17.45 6.12 -18.19
N GLN A 516 -18.20 7.23 -18.26
CA GLN A 516 -18.93 7.61 -19.48
C GLN A 516 -17.98 7.82 -20.66
N LEU A 517 -16.85 8.52 -20.44
CA LEU A 517 -15.83 8.74 -21.47
C LEU A 517 -15.22 7.42 -21.91
N ARG A 518 -14.88 6.51 -20.99
CA ARG A 518 -14.31 5.20 -21.34
C ARG A 518 -15.27 4.36 -22.18
N MET A 519 -16.56 4.39 -21.89
CA MET A 519 -17.57 3.68 -22.71
C MET A 519 -17.68 4.29 -24.11
N ALA A 520 -17.77 5.62 -24.22
CA ALA A 520 -17.81 6.32 -25.51
C ALA A 520 -16.54 6.06 -26.34
N ASP A 521 -15.38 6.16 -25.72
CA ASP A 521 -14.06 5.91 -26.32
C ASP A 521 -13.93 4.47 -26.82
N ASN A 522 -14.33 3.49 -26.00
CA ASN A 522 -14.35 2.09 -26.40
C ASN A 522 -15.31 1.80 -27.57
N LEU A 523 -16.51 2.42 -27.60
CA LEU A 523 -17.44 2.36 -28.75
C LEU A 523 -16.83 2.96 -30.01
N ILE A 524 -16.22 4.13 -29.90
CA ILE A 524 -15.56 4.83 -31.01
C ILE A 524 -14.41 3.99 -31.59
N LEU A 525 -13.56 3.44 -30.73
CA LEU A 525 -12.42 2.61 -31.16
C LEU A 525 -12.86 1.29 -31.81
N ASP A 526 -14.02 0.77 -31.44
CA ASP A 526 -14.65 -0.41 -32.05
C ASP A 526 -15.43 -0.08 -33.34
N GLY A 527 -15.40 1.19 -33.79
CA GLY A 527 -16.10 1.65 -34.99
C GLY A 527 -17.60 1.89 -34.81
N GLN A 528 -18.12 1.80 -33.59
CA GLN A 528 -19.54 2.00 -33.24
C GLN A 528 -19.79 3.44 -32.77
N ALA A 529 -19.38 4.44 -33.56
CA ALA A 529 -19.46 5.86 -33.17
C ALA A 529 -20.92 6.33 -32.91
N GLU A 530 -21.89 5.80 -33.65
CA GLU A 530 -23.31 6.12 -33.43
C GLU A 530 -23.80 5.70 -32.03
N GLU A 531 -23.38 4.52 -31.57
CA GLU A 531 -23.72 4.02 -30.24
C GLU A 531 -23.00 4.81 -29.12
N ALA A 532 -21.89 5.50 -29.42
CA ALA A 532 -21.19 6.36 -28.47
C ALA A 532 -21.97 7.64 -28.16
N GLY A 533 -22.83 8.11 -29.08
CA GLY A 533 -23.57 9.38 -28.99
C GLY A 533 -24.29 9.61 -27.65
N PRO A 534 -25.11 8.68 -27.14
CA PRO A 534 -25.81 8.82 -25.86
C PRO A 534 -24.88 9.02 -24.65
N TYR A 535 -23.70 8.39 -24.66
CA TYR A 535 -22.70 8.54 -23.60
C TYR A 535 -22.04 9.92 -23.64
N VAL A 536 -21.75 10.42 -24.85
CA VAL A 536 -21.23 11.78 -25.07
C VAL A 536 -22.28 12.84 -24.69
N GLU A 537 -23.55 12.60 -25.01
CA GLU A 537 -24.65 13.47 -24.60
C GLU A 537 -24.83 13.52 -23.08
N THR A 538 -24.73 12.36 -22.42
CA THR A 538 -24.73 12.30 -20.95
C THR A 538 -23.57 13.09 -20.36
N LEU A 539 -22.38 13.00 -20.94
CA LEU A 539 -21.23 13.81 -20.54
C LEU A 539 -21.47 15.31 -20.71
N ARG A 540 -22.03 15.71 -21.85
CA ARG A 540 -22.36 17.11 -22.13
C ARG A 540 -23.37 17.67 -21.14
N ASN A 541 -24.39 16.89 -20.80
CA ASN A 541 -25.52 17.36 -20.01
C ASN A 541 -25.28 17.26 -18.50
N SER A 542 -24.76 16.12 -18.03
CA SER A 542 -24.59 15.82 -16.60
C SER A 542 -23.21 16.17 -16.06
N PHE A 543 -22.20 16.28 -16.93
CA PHE A 543 -20.81 16.58 -16.56
C PHE A 543 -20.27 17.77 -17.37
N ALA A 544 -21.14 18.74 -17.65
CA ALA A 544 -20.82 19.93 -18.43
C ALA A 544 -19.56 20.64 -17.89
N GLY A 545 -18.62 20.95 -18.79
CA GLY A 545 -17.38 21.64 -18.43
C GLY A 545 -16.29 20.76 -17.82
N SER A 546 -16.50 19.44 -17.68
CA SER A 546 -15.44 18.50 -17.32
C SER A 546 -14.46 18.28 -18.49
N PRO A 547 -13.17 17.99 -18.23
CA PRO A 547 -12.24 17.62 -19.29
C PRO A 547 -12.70 16.37 -20.04
N GLU A 548 -13.36 15.43 -19.37
CA GLU A 548 -13.90 14.21 -19.98
C GLU A 548 -14.99 14.50 -21.02
N ALA A 549 -15.88 15.46 -20.75
CA ALA A 549 -16.91 15.85 -21.71
C ALA A 549 -16.29 16.45 -22.99
N TRP A 550 -15.31 17.34 -22.85
CA TRP A 550 -14.60 17.91 -23.99
C TRP A 550 -13.77 16.87 -24.75
N MET A 551 -13.15 15.92 -24.04
CA MET A 551 -12.46 14.79 -24.66
C MET A 551 -13.42 13.95 -25.50
N ALA A 552 -14.58 13.60 -24.95
CA ALA A 552 -15.56 12.75 -25.61
C ALA A 552 -16.13 13.42 -26.88
N GLU A 553 -16.40 14.72 -26.84
CA GLU A 553 -16.82 15.49 -28.01
C GLU A 553 -15.76 15.49 -29.12
N GLY A 554 -14.49 15.70 -28.76
CA GLY A 554 -13.39 15.66 -29.73
C GLY A 554 -13.21 14.28 -30.36
N LEU A 555 -13.28 13.22 -29.54
CA LEU A 555 -13.17 11.84 -30.02
C LEU A 555 -14.31 11.48 -30.98
N LEU A 556 -15.56 11.83 -30.62
CA LEU A 556 -16.72 11.57 -31.46
C LEU A 556 -16.64 12.33 -32.80
N ALA A 557 -16.27 13.61 -32.77
CA ALA A 557 -16.11 14.40 -33.99
C ALA A 557 -15.05 13.81 -34.94
N ARG A 558 -13.93 13.29 -34.43
CA ARG A 558 -12.94 12.58 -35.26
C ARG A 558 -13.49 11.28 -35.84
N ALA A 559 -14.22 10.51 -35.03
CA ALA A 559 -14.81 9.24 -35.46
C ALA A 559 -15.83 9.43 -36.59
N GLU A 560 -16.60 10.53 -36.54
CA GLU A 560 -17.58 10.91 -37.56
C GLU A 560 -16.94 11.52 -38.83
N GLY A 561 -15.62 11.53 -38.94
CA GLY A 561 -14.92 12.09 -40.11
C GLY A 561 -14.89 13.62 -40.13
N ARG A 562 -15.11 14.29 -38.99
CA ARG A 562 -15.03 15.74 -38.82
C ARG A 562 -13.82 16.14 -37.95
N PRO A 563 -12.57 15.82 -38.36
CA PRO A 563 -11.40 16.05 -37.52
C PRO A 563 -11.11 17.53 -37.25
N GLY A 564 -11.55 18.45 -38.12
CA GLY A 564 -11.44 19.90 -37.85
C GLY A 564 -12.25 20.34 -36.62
N ASP A 565 -13.45 19.80 -36.46
CA ASP A 565 -14.35 20.13 -35.34
C ASP A 565 -13.84 19.58 -34.00
N SER A 566 -12.94 18.59 -34.03
CA SER A 566 -12.38 17.98 -32.82
C SER A 566 -11.29 18.81 -32.14
N ILE A 567 -10.64 19.72 -32.87
CA ILE A 567 -9.51 20.50 -32.36
C ILE A 567 -9.95 21.39 -31.19
N GLY A 568 -11.09 22.09 -31.33
CA GLY A 568 -11.64 22.97 -30.29
C GLY A 568 -11.91 22.26 -28.96
N PRO A 569 -12.66 21.14 -28.96
CA PRO A 569 -12.87 20.32 -27.78
C PRO A 569 -11.56 19.83 -27.13
N PHE A 570 -10.60 19.31 -27.90
CA PHE A 570 -9.33 18.87 -27.30
C PHE A 570 -8.50 20.01 -26.71
N LEU A 571 -8.50 21.20 -27.31
CA LEU A 571 -7.85 22.39 -26.72
C LEU A 571 -8.48 22.75 -25.37
N LYS A 572 -9.81 22.66 -25.25
CA LYS A 572 -10.51 22.89 -23.98
C LYS A 572 -10.17 21.81 -22.95
N ALA A 573 -10.13 20.54 -23.36
CA ALA A 573 -9.70 19.45 -22.48
C ALA A 573 -8.26 19.65 -21.97
N ALA A 574 -7.33 20.03 -22.85
CA ALA A 574 -5.94 20.35 -22.51
C ALA A 574 -5.85 21.52 -21.51
N ALA A 575 -6.65 22.57 -21.71
CA ALA A 575 -6.70 23.71 -20.80
C ALA A 575 -7.22 23.36 -19.40
N LEU A 576 -8.18 22.43 -19.31
CA LEU A 576 -8.75 21.95 -18.05
C LEU A 576 -7.86 20.90 -17.37
N SER A 577 -7.00 20.22 -18.11
CA SER A 577 -6.10 19.18 -17.59
C SER A 577 -4.65 19.38 -18.11
N PRO A 578 -3.95 20.43 -17.63
CA PRO A 578 -2.64 20.83 -18.18
C PRO A 578 -1.50 19.83 -17.93
N GLY A 579 -1.72 18.81 -17.10
CA GLY A 579 -0.76 17.74 -16.82
C GLY A 579 -1.15 16.38 -17.43
N ASP A 580 -2.15 16.36 -18.31
CA ASP A 580 -2.58 15.16 -19.04
C ASP A 580 -1.97 15.15 -20.45
N TYR A 581 -1.26 14.08 -20.79
CA TYR A 581 -0.67 13.90 -22.12
C TYR A 581 -1.74 13.65 -23.20
N ARG A 582 -2.90 13.09 -22.80
CA ARG A 582 -3.88 12.53 -23.74
C ARG A 582 -4.50 13.58 -24.66
N PRO A 583 -4.98 14.75 -24.18
CA PRO A 583 -5.50 15.79 -25.08
C PRO A 583 -4.50 16.22 -26.15
N HIS A 584 -3.22 16.36 -25.79
CA HIS A 584 -2.14 16.70 -26.73
C HIS A 584 -1.87 15.59 -27.74
N TYR A 585 -1.87 14.33 -27.29
CA TYR A 585 -1.76 13.18 -28.18
C TYR A 585 -2.91 13.13 -29.20
N GLU A 586 -4.15 13.37 -28.77
CA GLU A 586 -5.31 13.38 -29.66
C GLU A 586 -5.34 14.60 -30.59
N LEU A 587 -4.89 15.78 -30.14
CA LEU A 587 -4.69 16.97 -30.99
C LEU A 587 -3.71 16.67 -32.12
N ALA A 588 -2.60 16.00 -31.83
CA ALA A 588 -1.65 15.60 -32.86
C ALA A 588 -2.30 14.67 -33.90
N GLY A 589 -3.15 13.73 -33.46
CA GLY A 589 -3.96 12.90 -34.33
C GLY A 589 -4.93 13.70 -35.20
N ALA A 590 -5.63 14.67 -34.62
CA ALA A 590 -6.55 15.57 -35.31
C ALA A 590 -5.84 16.41 -36.38
N TYR A 591 -4.73 17.06 -36.03
CA TYR A 591 -3.94 17.89 -36.96
C TYR A 591 -3.41 17.08 -38.14
N ARG A 592 -3.02 15.81 -37.93
CA ARG A 592 -2.63 14.93 -39.03
C ARG A 592 -3.77 14.64 -39.98
N GLN A 593 -4.96 14.36 -39.46
CA GLN A 593 -6.15 14.07 -40.26
C GLN A 593 -6.63 15.28 -41.07
N VAL A 594 -6.44 16.50 -40.55
CA VAL A 594 -6.76 17.76 -41.26
C VAL A 594 -5.67 18.17 -42.26
N GLY A 595 -4.55 17.45 -42.34
CA GLY A 595 -3.45 17.77 -43.26
C GLY A 595 -2.51 18.87 -42.76
N GLU A 596 -2.47 19.13 -41.45
CA GLU A 596 -1.59 20.09 -40.79
C GLU A 596 -0.51 19.41 -39.91
N PRO A 597 0.35 18.51 -40.46
CA PRO A 597 1.33 17.76 -39.66
C PRO A 597 2.37 18.68 -38.98
N GLY A 598 2.54 19.91 -39.45
CA GLY A 598 3.39 20.92 -38.81
C GLY A 598 2.91 21.32 -37.41
N LYS A 599 1.60 21.26 -37.14
CA LYS A 599 1.03 21.51 -35.81
C LYS A 599 1.01 20.25 -34.93
N ALA A 600 1.05 19.06 -35.53
CA ALA A 600 1.03 17.80 -34.79
C ALA A 600 2.32 17.53 -33.99
N LEU A 601 3.49 17.91 -34.50
CA LEU A 601 4.76 17.63 -33.84
C LEU A 601 4.92 18.38 -32.50
N PRO A 602 4.63 19.71 -32.41
CA PRO A 602 4.62 20.42 -31.13
C PRO A 602 3.70 19.78 -30.07
N GLU A 603 2.53 19.30 -30.48
CA GLU A 603 1.58 18.63 -29.57
C GLU A 603 2.13 17.29 -29.07
N LEU A 604 2.78 16.50 -29.93
CA LEU A 604 3.46 15.27 -29.47
C LEU A 604 4.65 15.55 -28.55
N ASP A 605 5.35 16.66 -28.75
CA ASP A 605 6.43 17.08 -27.86
C ASP A 605 5.89 17.56 -26.50
N ALA A 606 4.71 18.18 -26.47
CA ALA A 606 4.00 18.50 -25.23
C ALA A 606 3.55 17.21 -24.52
N ALA A 607 2.88 16.31 -25.21
CA ALA A 607 2.46 15.01 -24.68
C ALA A 607 3.66 14.22 -24.11
N PHE A 608 4.78 14.21 -24.83
CA PHE A 608 6.00 13.52 -24.41
C PHE A 608 6.56 14.03 -23.08
N LYS A 609 6.39 15.32 -22.76
CA LYS A 609 6.83 15.88 -21.47
C LYS A 609 5.89 15.54 -20.31
N MET A 610 4.68 15.09 -20.62
CA MET A 610 3.61 14.84 -19.64
C MET A 610 3.40 13.35 -19.34
N VAL A 611 4.03 12.44 -20.09
CA VAL A 611 3.91 11.00 -19.86
C VAL A 611 4.45 10.62 -18.48
N LYS A 612 3.74 9.74 -17.80
CA LYS A 612 4.03 9.30 -16.44
C LYS A 612 4.58 7.88 -16.39
N ASN A 613 4.33 7.07 -17.41
CA ASN A 613 4.68 5.65 -17.39
C ASN A 613 5.17 5.15 -18.78
N VAL A 614 5.68 3.92 -18.81
CA VAL A 614 6.32 3.33 -19.99
C VAL A 614 5.29 3.08 -21.10
N ARG A 615 4.06 2.74 -20.73
CA ARG A 615 2.94 2.55 -21.66
C ARG A 615 2.62 3.84 -22.43
N GLU A 616 2.39 4.95 -21.73
CA GLU A 616 2.11 6.28 -22.31
C GLU A 616 3.27 6.74 -23.20
N LEU A 617 4.50 6.60 -22.71
CA LEU A 617 5.70 6.90 -23.47
C LEU A 617 5.77 6.12 -24.78
N SER A 618 5.43 4.83 -24.75
CA SER A 618 5.42 3.96 -25.92
C SER A 618 4.36 4.37 -26.94
N LEU A 619 3.20 4.85 -26.50
CA LEU A 619 2.16 5.42 -27.38
C LEU A 619 2.65 6.70 -28.06
N VAL A 620 3.17 7.66 -27.29
CA VAL A 620 3.63 8.94 -27.83
C VAL A 620 4.84 8.76 -28.75
N ARG A 621 5.80 7.90 -28.40
CA ARG A 621 6.98 7.60 -29.24
C ARG A 621 6.58 7.03 -30.60
N ARG A 622 5.64 6.08 -30.64
CA ARG A 622 5.13 5.52 -31.90
C ARG A 622 4.50 6.59 -32.77
N ALA A 623 3.70 7.47 -32.19
CA ALA A 623 3.10 8.58 -32.92
C ALA A 623 4.14 9.59 -33.43
N ARG A 624 5.26 9.82 -32.73
CA ARG A 624 6.32 10.76 -33.17
C ARG A 624 7.11 10.30 -34.40
N ILE A 625 7.11 9.00 -34.73
CA ILE A 625 7.77 8.51 -35.93
C ILE A 625 7.00 9.03 -37.15
N PRO A 626 7.62 9.80 -38.07
CA PRO A 626 6.93 10.30 -39.24
C PRO A 626 6.48 9.14 -40.11
N ASP A 627 5.21 9.13 -40.52
CA ASP A 627 4.73 8.23 -41.57
C ASP A 627 5.63 8.36 -42.80
N ALA A 628 5.98 7.23 -43.42
CA ALA A 628 6.86 7.21 -44.59
C ALA A 628 6.34 8.12 -45.74
N SER A 629 5.02 8.33 -45.81
CA SER A 629 4.36 9.24 -46.75
C SER A 629 4.73 10.73 -46.59
N ILE A 630 5.20 11.15 -45.41
CA ILE A 630 5.61 12.55 -45.16
C ILE A 630 7.03 12.83 -45.71
N LYS A 631 7.86 11.80 -45.89
CA LYS A 631 9.18 11.98 -46.52
C LYS A 631 9.05 12.24 -48.02
N GLU A 632 8.07 11.65 -48.69
CA GLU A 632 7.85 11.84 -50.13
C GLU A 632 7.35 13.26 -50.44
N SER A 633 6.48 13.84 -49.59
CA SER A 633 5.99 15.21 -49.80
C SER A 633 7.04 16.30 -49.57
N LYS A 634 8.10 16.03 -48.78
CA LYS A 634 9.26 16.92 -48.64
C LYS A 634 10.34 16.73 -49.71
N GLN A 635 10.30 15.64 -50.46
CA GLN A 635 11.18 15.43 -51.62
C GLN A 635 10.56 15.90 -52.94
N ALA A 636 9.24 16.15 -52.96
CA ALA A 636 8.50 16.61 -54.12
C ALA A 636 8.30 18.15 -54.19
N ASN A 637 8.89 18.92 -53.26
CA ASN A 637 8.87 20.38 -53.24
C ASN A 637 10.26 20.99 -53.38
#